data_AF-A0A558NMU9-F1
#
_entry.id   AF-A0A558NMU9-F1
#
_cell.length_a   1.000
_cell.length_b   1.000
_cell.length_c   1.000
_cell.angle_alpha   90.00
_cell.angle_beta   90.00
_cell.angle_gamma   90.00
#
_symmetry.space_group_name_H-M   'P 1'
#
loop_
_entity.id
_entity.type
_entity.pdbx_description
1 polymer ?
#
loop_
_entity_poly.entity_id
_entity_poly.type
_entity_poly.pdbx_seq_one_letter_code
_entity_poly.pdbx_strand_id
1 'polypeptide(L)'
;MAKSQTAVNASALTQSINPSALTFADTRELETFQGVLGQDRAVNAIQFGVAMQRPGYNIFVMGETGTGRSSYVRDYLKSEAKRQATPSVWSYVNNFRNPREPQAVEMLPQEAGIFRQQISELIDQLLATFPAALEHPTYQQKKSAIDYVFNRRYDKAIEHVEREAHKRGVAVYRDSSAISFTPMREGKALDETEFAQLSEEEREGFHNNIAELEQMLSDQLAELPQWKRESSNDLRQLNQETIKNAITPLIEPIRNRFEGHEKLLAYLQDMEEHLPRLVLEELVEERLLELREEYVKRSSLEESLMPNIATHHVENSGAPVIYEPHPSYANLFGRIEYANEQGALVTNYQRICPGALHKANGGYLILDAEKVLSEPLVWDALKRALQSRQLKMESPYSEMGLINTTTLLPAVIPLDFKLVLIGSRQVYYLLQEYDEDFKRLFRAVVDFDSDLPLNDDHLLAYARLLKSRIEEQGYADLDQSAVVRMVRYSARLAEQQDVLSARIGEQFDLLAEADFIRQLAQDELICADHIDRALAAKFERTGRVYDKLFEQMLDGTVLLETSGKAIGKINGLTVMSLGDTSFGSPARITATVYPGSKGVVDIEREVSLGQAIHSKGVMILSGFLGNRYAQRFPLAISAHIAMEQSYGYIDGDSASLGELCCLISALIHSPIEQSYAITGSVNQYGEVQAIGGVNEKIEGFFRLCAARGLNGDQGVIIPASNRLNLILNDNVVRAVAAGNFHIHCVTHVDQAIEILMKRKAGKMNSKGEFPAGSVNGDIIARLEAIARMGEKRQSD
;
A
#
# COMPACT_ATOMS: atom_id res chain seq x y z
N MET A 1 23.53 -49.68 31.22
CA MET A 1 22.24 -48.96 31.16
C MET A 1 21.86 -48.83 29.70
N ALA A 2 20.77 -49.48 29.27
CA ALA A 2 20.29 -49.34 27.90
C ALA A 2 19.88 -47.88 27.69
N LYS A 3 20.41 -47.20 26.67
CA LYS A 3 19.98 -45.86 26.28
C LYS A 3 18.45 -45.88 26.15
N SER A 4 17.76 -45.04 26.93
CA SER A 4 16.32 -44.88 26.81
C SER A 4 15.99 -44.52 25.36
N GLN A 5 15.06 -45.22 24.71
CA GLN A 5 14.62 -44.95 23.33
C GLN A 5 14.10 -43.52 23.12
N THR A 6 13.79 -42.80 24.21
CA THR A 6 13.25 -41.44 24.18
C THR A 6 14.32 -40.34 24.23
N ALA A 7 15.53 -40.61 24.73
CA ALA A 7 16.55 -39.58 24.92
C ALA A 7 17.14 -39.10 23.58
N VAL A 8 17.34 -37.80 23.43
CA VAL A 8 17.90 -37.17 22.23
C VAL A 8 19.38 -36.86 22.43
N ASN A 9 20.24 -37.22 21.47
CA ASN A 9 21.66 -36.89 21.52
C ASN A 9 21.88 -35.39 21.21
N ALA A 10 22.92 -34.80 21.79
CA ALA A 10 23.24 -33.38 21.60
C ALA A 10 23.39 -32.95 20.14
N SER A 11 23.91 -33.82 19.27
CA SER A 11 24.06 -33.54 17.83
C SER A 11 22.75 -33.37 17.06
N ALA A 12 21.61 -33.78 17.63
CA ALA A 12 20.29 -33.66 17.01
C ALA A 12 19.45 -32.51 17.60
N LEU A 13 20.03 -31.69 18.48
CA LEU A 13 19.34 -30.61 19.20
C LEU A 13 19.43 -29.25 18.52
N THR A 14 20.20 -29.15 17.44
CA THR A 14 20.37 -27.91 16.70
C THR A 14 20.70 -28.18 15.26
N GLN A 15 20.59 -27.14 14.43
CA GLN A 15 20.96 -27.21 13.03
C GLN A 15 22.49 -27.28 12.91
N SER A 16 22.96 -28.28 12.16
CA SER A 16 24.37 -28.46 11.82
C SER A 16 24.54 -28.59 10.31
N ILE A 17 25.47 -27.81 9.75
CA ILE A 17 25.90 -27.93 8.36
C ILE A 17 27.22 -28.70 8.34
N ASN A 18 27.41 -29.56 7.35
CA ASN A 18 28.71 -30.16 7.12
C ASN A 18 29.70 -29.06 6.68
N PRO A 19 30.80 -28.80 7.41
CA PRO A 19 31.76 -27.77 7.03
C PRO A 19 32.34 -27.95 5.61
N SER A 20 32.39 -29.18 5.09
CA SER A 20 32.84 -29.43 3.72
C SER A 20 31.86 -29.00 2.63
N ALA A 21 30.62 -28.63 2.99
CA ALA A 21 29.61 -28.14 2.04
C ALA A 21 29.85 -26.68 1.62
N LEU A 22 30.60 -25.92 2.41
CA LEU A 22 31.02 -24.56 2.05
C LEU A 22 32.43 -24.66 1.47
N THR A 23 32.56 -24.43 0.16
CA THR A 23 33.82 -24.56 -0.59
C THR A 23 34.66 -23.28 -0.63
N PHE A 24 34.30 -22.26 0.16
CA PHE A 24 34.95 -20.96 0.22
C PHE A 24 35.41 -20.64 1.65
N ALA A 25 36.46 -19.83 1.79
CA ALA A 25 36.96 -19.41 3.11
C ALA A 25 36.11 -18.26 3.71
N ASP A 26 35.76 -17.28 2.87
CA ASP A 26 34.95 -16.13 3.22
C ASP A 26 34.14 -15.63 2.00
N THR A 27 33.20 -14.72 2.24
CA THR A 27 32.27 -14.26 1.18
C THR A 27 32.91 -13.39 0.10
N ARG A 28 34.20 -13.02 0.21
CA ARG A 28 34.91 -12.29 -0.87
C ARG A 28 35.06 -13.15 -2.12
N GLU A 29 35.11 -14.47 -1.95
CA GLU A 29 35.24 -15.45 -3.04
C GLU A 29 33.92 -15.68 -3.81
N LEU A 30 32.80 -15.11 -3.33
CA LEU A 30 31.47 -15.34 -3.89
C LEU A 30 31.03 -14.20 -4.82
N GLU A 31 30.37 -14.56 -5.91
CA GLU A 31 29.62 -13.62 -6.74
C GLU A 31 28.26 -13.29 -6.11
N THR A 32 27.76 -12.08 -6.36
CA THR A 32 26.42 -11.68 -5.93
C THR A 32 25.34 -12.60 -6.47
N PHE A 33 24.27 -12.77 -5.67
CA PHE A 33 23.09 -13.52 -6.05
C PHE A 33 22.15 -12.68 -6.91
N GLN A 34 21.69 -13.24 -8.04
CA GLN A 34 20.69 -12.64 -8.91
C GLN A 34 19.38 -13.42 -8.83
N GLY A 35 18.26 -12.72 -8.64
CA GLY A 35 16.92 -13.31 -8.55
C GLY A 35 16.44 -13.44 -7.10
N VAL A 36 15.56 -14.42 -6.86
CA VAL A 36 15.03 -14.71 -5.52
C VAL A 36 15.33 -16.13 -5.13
N LEU A 37 15.84 -16.29 -3.91
CA LEU A 37 16.26 -17.56 -3.35
C LEU A 37 15.07 -18.49 -3.14
N GLY A 38 15.08 -19.66 -3.79
CA GLY A 38 14.16 -20.78 -3.54
C GLY A 38 12.68 -20.50 -3.85
N GLN A 39 12.37 -19.50 -4.68
CA GLN A 39 11.01 -19.08 -4.99
C GLN A 39 10.55 -19.48 -6.40
N ASP A 40 10.97 -20.65 -6.90
CA ASP A 40 10.74 -21.09 -8.29
C ASP A 40 9.25 -21.04 -8.69
N ARG A 41 8.37 -21.43 -7.77
CA ARG A 41 6.91 -21.39 -7.96
C ARG A 41 6.42 -19.96 -8.18
N ALA A 42 6.85 -19.01 -7.35
CA ALA A 42 6.49 -17.60 -7.48
C ALA A 42 7.09 -16.98 -8.75
N VAL A 43 8.35 -17.32 -9.08
CA VAL A 43 9.04 -16.88 -10.30
C VAL A 43 8.26 -17.32 -11.55
N ASN A 44 7.91 -18.60 -11.65
CA ASN A 44 7.14 -19.14 -12.76
C ASN A 44 5.74 -18.51 -12.85
N ALA A 45 5.07 -18.28 -11.72
CA ALA A 45 3.76 -17.64 -11.67
C ALA A 45 3.80 -16.17 -12.13
N ILE A 46 4.84 -15.42 -11.75
CA ILE A 46 5.06 -14.04 -12.22
C ILE A 46 5.33 -14.04 -13.73
N GLN A 47 6.24 -14.90 -14.20
CA GLN A 47 6.55 -15.02 -15.64
C GLN A 47 5.29 -15.32 -16.46
N PHE A 48 4.47 -16.27 -16.01
CA PHE A 48 3.18 -16.59 -16.62
C PHE A 48 2.22 -15.38 -16.59
N GLY A 49 2.06 -14.75 -15.42
CA GLY A 49 1.16 -13.62 -15.25
C GLY A 49 1.53 -12.44 -16.14
N VAL A 50 2.83 -12.16 -16.28
CA VAL A 50 3.37 -11.08 -17.11
C VAL A 50 3.25 -11.39 -18.60
N ALA A 51 3.54 -12.63 -19.03
CA ALA A 51 3.39 -13.04 -20.42
C ALA A 51 1.92 -13.11 -20.89
N MET A 52 0.97 -13.31 -19.96
CA MET A 52 -0.45 -13.42 -20.28
C MET A 52 -1.11 -12.05 -20.46
N GLN A 53 -1.24 -11.60 -21.71
CA GLN A 53 -1.85 -10.30 -22.06
C GLN A 53 -3.39 -10.32 -22.13
N ARG A 54 -4.03 -11.43 -21.73
CA ARG A 54 -5.49 -11.52 -21.75
C ARG A 54 -6.13 -10.70 -20.62
N PRO A 55 -7.30 -10.10 -20.85
CA PRO A 55 -8.06 -9.41 -19.81
C PRO A 55 -8.40 -10.34 -18.65
N GLY A 56 -8.37 -9.81 -17.42
CA GLY A 56 -8.64 -10.57 -16.20
C GLY A 56 -7.48 -11.41 -15.67
N TYR A 57 -6.30 -11.31 -16.27
CA TYR A 57 -5.08 -11.94 -15.76
C TYR A 57 -4.20 -10.97 -14.94
N ASN A 58 -4.79 -10.02 -14.21
CA ASN A 58 -4.00 -9.20 -13.28
C ASN A 58 -3.36 -10.09 -12.22
N ILE A 59 -2.24 -9.62 -11.67
CA ILE A 59 -1.38 -10.42 -10.81
C ILE A 59 -1.65 -10.03 -9.36
N PHE A 60 -1.91 -11.02 -8.51
CA PHE A 60 -1.89 -10.84 -7.06
C PHE A 60 -0.68 -11.57 -6.48
N VAL A 61 0.18 -10.83 -5.80
CA VAL A 61 1.40 -11.32 -5.15
C VAL A 61 1.17 -11.40 -3.66
N MET A 62 1.19 -12.61 -3.12
CA MET A 62 0.98 -12.91 -1.70
C MET A 62 2.19 -13.60 -1.06
N GLY A 63 2.28 -13.49 0.26
CA GLY A 63 3.35 -14.08 1.08
C GLY A 63 3.43 -13.44 2.47
N GLU A 64 4.47 -13.77 3.22
CA GLU A 64 4.80 -13.06 4.47
C GLU A 64 5.60 -11.78 4.20
N THR A 65 5.58 -10.86 5.17
CA THR A 65 6.42 -9.67 5.16
C THR A 65 7.90 -10.07 5.25
N GLY A 66 8.79 -9.34 4.58
CA GLY A 66 10.23 -9.63 4.62
C GLY A 66 10.71 -10.74 3.67
N THR A 67 9.82 -11.28 2.82
CA THR A 67 10.15 -12.30 1.78
C THR A 67 10.88 -11.78 0.55
N GLY A 68 11.14 -10.47 0.47
CA GLY A 68 11.75 -9.84 -0.72
C GLY A 68 10.83 -9.72 -1.94
N ARG A 69 9.55 -10.15 -1.82
CA ARG A 69 8.56 -10.16 -2.92
C ARG A 69 8.43 -8.84 -3.67
N SER A 70 8.36 -7.71 -2.95
CA SER A 70 8.13 -6.39 -3.56
C SER A 70 9.33 -5.93 -4.38
N SER A 71 10.55 -6.15 -3.86
CA SER A 71 11.79 -5.85 -4.57
C SER A 71 11.90 -6.69 -5.83
N TYR A 72 11.69 -8.01 -5.72
CA TYR A 72 11.76 -8.90 -6.87
C TYR A 72 10.76 -8.57 -7.96
N VAL A 73 9.48 -8.39 -7.61
CA VAL A 73 8.42 -8.05 -8.58
C VAL A 73 8.79 -6.77 -9.32
N ARG A 74 9.25 -5.75 -8.60
CA ARG A 74 9.65 -4.48 -9.20
C ARG A 74 10.83 -4.65 -10.15
N ASP A 75 11.87 -5.37 -9.74
CA ASP A 75 13.09 -5.51 -10.51
C ASP A 75 12.90 -6.43 -11.73
N TYR A 76 12.12 -7.51 -11.57
CA TYR A 76 11.67 -8.38 -12.65
C TYR A 76 10.87 -7.58 -13.69
N LEU A 77 9.85 -6.83 -13.27
CA LEU A 77 9.02 -6.02 -14.17
C LEU A 77 9.83 -4.94 -14.88
N LYS A 78 10.76 -4.28 -14.20
CA LYS A 78 11.68 -3.32 -14.84
C LYS A 78 12.56 -3.97 -15.90
N SER A 79 13.05 -5.17 -15.66
CA SER A 79 13.88 -5.90 -16.62
C SER A 79 13.09 -6.29 -17.87
N GLU A 80 11.84 -6.73 -17.69
CA GLU A 80 10.97 -7.17 -18.78
C GLU A 80 10.39 -5.99 -19.55
N ALA A 81 10.01 -4.92 -18.85
CA ALA A 81 9.46 -3.72 -19.47
C ALA A 81 10.46 -3.03 -20.42
N LYS A 82 11.77 -3.10 -20.13
CA LYS A 82 12.83 -2.60 -21.03
C LYS A 82 12.86 -3.30 -22.40
N ARG A 83 12.31 -4.52 -22.50
CA ARG A 83 12.24 -5.29 -23.76
C ARG A 83 10.99 -4.99 -24.58
N GLN A 84 10.05 -4.23 -24.02
CA GLN A 84 8.78 -3.89 -24.68
C GLN A 84 8.89 -2.59 -25.46
N ALA A 85 7.94 -2.34 -26.35
CA ALA A 85 7.85 -1.06 -27.04
C ALA A 85 7.50 0.06 -26.05
N THR A 86 8.00 1.27 -26.32
CA THR A 86 7.62 2.45 -25.53
C THR A 86 6.20 2.86 -25.93
N PRO A 87 5.24 2.98 -24.99
CA PRO A 87 3.87 3.30 -25.34
C PRO A 87 3.68 4.74 -25.77
N SER A 88 2.53 5.01 -26.41
CA SER A 88 2.08 6.35 -26.76
C SER A 88 1.93 7.24 -25.52
N VAL A 89 2.13 8.54 -25.70
CA VAL A 89 1.86 9.56 -24.69
C VAL A 89 0.49 10.18 -24.92
N TRP A 90 -0.14 10.63 -23.84
CA TRP A 90 -1.45 11.27 -23.89
C TRP A 90 -1.34 12.75 -23.55
N SER A 91 -2.04 13.60 -24.29
CA SER A 91 -2.16 15.02 -24.00
C SER A 91 -3.62 15.44 -23.97
N TYR A 92 -3.99 16.23 -22.97
CA TYR A 92 -5.25 16.96 -22.96
C TYR A 92 -5.09 18.27 -23.74
N VAL A 93 -6.02 18.55 -24.62
CA VAL A 93 -6.07 19.77 -25.43
C VAL A 93 -7.40 20.47 -25.23
N ASN A 94 -7.42 21.78 -25.47
CA ASN A 94 -8.63 22.57 -25.33
C ASN A 94 -9.72 22.08 -26.30
N ASN A 95 -10.98 22.15 -25.87
CA ASN A 95 -12.12 21.97 -26.76
C ASN A 95 -12.75 23.34 -27.01
N PHE A 96 -12.42 23.96 -28.14
CA PHE A 96 -12.84 25.33 -28.45
C PHE A 96 -14.37 25.51 -28.56
N ARG A 97 -15.11 24.42 -28.83
CA ARG A 97 -16.58 24.43 -28.86
C ARG A 97 -17.19 24.30 -27.47
N ASN A 98 -16.59 23.49 -26.61
CA ASN A 98 -17.01 23.29 -25.22
C ASN A 98 -15.80 23.16 -24.28
N PRO A 99 -15.27 24.26 -23.72
CA PRO A 99 -14.06 24.24 -22.89
C PRO A 99 -14.16 23.37 -21.62
N ARG A 100 -15.38 23.00 -21.21
CA ARG A 100 -15.62 22.10 -20.07
C ARG A 100 -15.34 20.63 -20.38
N GLU A 101 -15.21 20.27 -21.65
CA GLU A 101 -14.96 18.90 -22.10
C GLU A 101 -13.65 18.83 -22.90
N PRO A 102 -12.48 18.94 -22.23
CA PRO A 102 -11.17 18.87 -22.89
C PRO A 102 -11.02 17.57 -23.67
N GLN A 103 -10.45 17.67 -24.88
CA GLN A 103 -10.19 16.50 -25.72
C GLN A 103 -8.87 15.84 -25.31
N ALA A 104 -8.72 14.55 -25.63
CA ALA A 104 -7.49 13.80 -25.40
C ALA A 104 -6.91 13.32 -26.74
N VAL A 105 -5.62 13.60 -26.95
CA VAL A 105 -4.87 13.22 -28.13
C VAL A 105 -3.77 12.26 -27.72
N GLU A 106 -3.78 11.07 -28.33
CA GLU A 106 -2.69 10.11 -28.28
C GLU A 106 -1.59 10.57 -29.23
N MET A 107 -0.31 10.49 -28.86
CA MET A 107 0.82 10.86 -29.73
C MET A 107 1.99 9.92 -29.45
N LEU A 108 2.94 9.81 -30.38
CA LEU A 108 4.20 9.12 -30.10
C LEU A 108 5.04 9.95 -29.10
N PRO A 109 5.92 9.33 -28.30
CA PRO A 109 6.73 10.05 -27.29
C PRO A 109 7.50 11.26 -27.83
N GLN A 110 8.02 11.16 -29.05
CA GLN A 110 8.77 12.24 -29.70
C GLN A 110 7.87 13.38 -30.19
N GLU A 111 6.64 13.05 -30.59
CA GLU A 111 5.68 13.99 -31.18
C GLU A 111 5.15 14.98 -30.15
N ALA A 112 4.91 14.57 -28.90
CA ALA A 112 4.35 15.46 -27.89
C ALA A 112 5.25 16.66 -27.56
N GLY A 113 6.58 16.43 -27.46
CA GLY A 113 7.54 17.51 -27.24
C GLY A 113 7.60 18.47 -28.42
N ILE A 114 7.64 17.93 -29.65
CA ILE A 114 7.63 18.71 -30.89
C ILE A 114 6.33 19.52 -30.98
N PHE A 115 5.18 18.91 -30.71
CA PHE A 115 3.88 19.58 -30.79
C PHE A 115 3.80 20.75 -29.81
N ARG A 116 4.22 20.55 -28.56
CA ARG A 116 4.29 21.64 -27.57
C ARG A 116 5.19 22.79 -28.03
N GLN A 117 6.34 22.47 -28.62
CA GLN A 117 7.25 23.48 -29.17
C GLN A 117 6.61 24.24 -30.33
N GLN A 118 5.97 23.54 -31.27
CA GLN A 118 5.28 24.15 -32.43
C GLN A 118 4.14 25.08 -31.99
N ILE A 119 3.37 24.72 -30.96
CA ILE A 119 2.34 25.60 -30.41
C ILE A 119 2.94 26.82 -29.70
N SER A 120 4.06 26.67 -29.00
CA SER A 120 4.79 27.82 -28.43
C SER A 120 5.27 28.78 -29.53
N GLU A 121 5.87 28.24 -30.60
CA GLU A 121 6.32 29.02 -31.76
C GLU A 121 5.14 29.70 -32.47
N LEU A 122 3.98 29.04 -32.55
CA LEU A 122 2.75 29.66 -33.03
C LEU A 122 2.35 30.84 -32.16
N ILE A 123 2.34 30.72 -30.83
CA ILE A 123 2.02 31.81 -29.91
C ILE A 123 2.96 33.00 -30.11
N ASP A 124 4.27 32.75 -30.25
CA ASP A 124 5.27 33.77 -30.54
C ASP A 124 4.96 34.49 -31.87
N GLN A 125 4.65 33.73 -32.92
CA GLN A 125 4.32 34.27 -34.23
C GLN A 125 3.00 35.06 -34.23
N LEU A 126 1.99 34.61 -33.48
CA LEU A 126 0.73 35.34 -33.32
C LEU A 126 0.99 36.71 -32.67
N LEU A 127 1.74 36.77 -31.56
CA LEU A 127 2.06 38.02 -30.87
C LEU A 127 2.83 39.01 -31.76
N ALA A 128 3.75 38.52 -32.61
CA ALA A 128 4.52 39.36 -33.52
C ALA A 128 3.75 39.78 -34.79
N THR A 129 2.95 38.89 -35.37
CA THR A 129 2.35 39.08 -36.69
C THR A 129 1.10 39.97 -36.65
N PHE A 130 0.28 39.88 -35.60
CA PHE A 130 -0.99 40.62 -35.59
C PHE A 130 -0.88 42.13 -35.44
N PRO A 131 0.00 42.69 -34.57
CA PRO A 131 0.23 44.13 -34.55
C PRO A 131 0.64 44.64 -35.93
N ALA A 132 1.56 43.94 -36.60
CA ALA A 132 2.02 44.29 -37.94
C ALA A 132 0.92 44.13 -39.03
N ALA A 133 0.05 43.13 -38.93
CA ALA A 133 -1.04 42.90 -39.88
C ALA A 133 -2.11 44.01 -39.81
N LEU A 134 -2.41 44.52 -38.61
CA LEU A 134 -3.33 45.64 -38.40
C LEU A 134 -2.70 47.00 -38.75
N GLU A 135 -1.38 47.10 -38.78
CA GLU A 135 -0.68 48.31 -39.26
C GLU A 135 -0.45 48.31 -40.78
N HIS A 136 -0.70 47.20 -41.47
CA HIS A 136 -0.43 47.06 -42.89
C HIS A 136 -1.24 48.08 -43.73
N PRO A 137 -0.64 48.74 -44.75
CA PRO A 137 -1.29 49.78 -45.54
C PRO A 137 -2.65 49.36 -46.15
N THR A 138 -2.76 48.12 -46.60
CA THR A 138 -4.01 47.58 -47.17
C THR A 138 -5.14 47.50 -46.14
N TYR A 139 -4.82 47.14 -44.89
CA TYR A 139 -5.80 47.12 -43.81
C TYR A 139 -6.20 48.56 -43.44
N GLN A 140 -5.23 49.46 -43.28
CA GLN A 140 -5.47 50.87 -42.94
C GLN A 140 -6.33 51.58 -44.00
N GLN A 141 -6.14 51.26 -45.28
CA GLN A 141 -7.00 51.75 -46.36
C GLN A 141 -8.44 51.24 -46.25
N LYS A 142 -8.64 49.95 -45.99
CA LYS A 142 -9.99 49.36 -45.82
C LYS A 142 -10.69 49.91 -44.58
N LYS A 143 -9.96 50.06 -43.45
CA LYS A 143 -10.46 50.69 -42.23
C LYS A 143 -10.88 52.14 -42.50
N SER A 144 -10.02 52.92 -43.15
CA SER A 144 -10.33 54.30 -43.53
C SER A 144 -11.55 54.39 -44.46
N ALA A 145 -11.78 53.40 -45.33
CA ALA A 145 -12.96 53.36 -46.19
C ALA A 145 -14.24 53.09 -45.38
N ILE A 146 -14.22 52.21 -44.37
CA ILE A 146 -15.33 51.98 -43.44
C ILE A 146 -15.63 53.25 -42.64
N ASP A 147 -14.59 53.87 -42.07
CA ASP A 147 -14.71 55.12 -41.33
C ASP A 147 -15.25 56.26 -42.21
N TYR A 148 -14.82 56.32 -43.48
CA TYR A 148 -15.33 57.30 -44.45
C TYR A 148 -16.82 57.12 -44.75
N VAL A 149 -17.32 55.88 -44.86
CA VAL A 149 -18.76 55.63 -45.07
C VAL A 149 -19.58 56.10 -43.88
N PHE A 150 -19.11 55.84 -42.65
CA PHE A 150 -19.74 56.33 -41.43
C PHE A 150 -19.70 57.86 -41.36
N ASN A 151 -18.50 58.46 -41.47
CA ASN A 151 -18.31 59.91 -41.39
C ASN A 151 -19.10 60.64 -42.46
N ARG A 152 -19.18 60.12 -43.70
CA ARG A 152 -19.99 60.74 -44.77
C ARG A 152 -21.48 60.75 -44.46
N ARG A 153 -22.03 59.69 -43.84
CA ARG A 153 -23.44 59.67 -43.41
C ARG A 153 -23.68 60.64 -42.25
N TYR A 154 -22.75 60.66 -41.29
CA TYR A 154 -22.77 61.58 -40.16
C TYR A 154 -22.70 63.04 -40.61
N ASP A 155 -21.68 63.41 -41.39
CA ASP A 155 -21.49 64.77 -41.91
C ASP A 155 -22.65 65.22 -42.79
N LYS A 156 -23.22 64.35 -43.63
CA LYS A 156 -24.39 64.69 -44.45
C LYS A 156 -25.64 65.00 -43.61
N ALA A 157 -25.83 64.28 -42.51
CA ALA A 157 -26.92 64.55 -41.56
C ALA A 157 -26.71 65.91 -40.87
N ILE A 158 -25.46 66.21 -40.45
CA ILE A 158 -25.13 67.50 -39.81
C ILE A 158 -25.20 68.66 -40.80
N GLU A 159 -24.69 68.53 -42.02
CA GLU A 159 -24.77 69.56 -43.08
C GLU A 159 -26.22 69.93 -43.43
N HIS A 160 -27.15 68.98 -43.31
CA HIS A 160 -28.56 69.25 -43.54
C HIS A 160 -29.14 70.15 -42.44
N VAL A 161 -28.81 69.85 -41.18
CA VAL A 161 -29.17 70.65 -40.01
C VAL A 161 -28.50 72.04 -40.05
N GLU A 162 -27.21 72.11 -40.42
CA GLU A 162 -26.46 73.37 -40.58
C GLU A 162 -27.09 74.30 -41.62
N ARG A 163 -27.53 73.77 -42.76
CA ARG A 163 -28.20 74.56 -43.81
C ARG A 163 -29.54 75.14 -43.35
N GLU A 164 -30.33 74.38 -42.61
CA GLU A 164 -31.61 74.88 -42.07
C GLU A 164 -31.39 75.84 -40.89
N ALA A 165 -30.40 75.59 -40.05
CA ALA A 165 -30.00 76.48 -38.97
C ALA A 165 -29.59 77.86 -39.52
N HIS A 166 -28.77 77.89 -40.58
CA HIS A 166 -28.31 79.16 -41.17
C HIS A 166 -29.46 79.98 -41.77
N LYS A 167 -30.47 79.35 -42.40
CA LYS A 167 -31.67 80.04 -42.90
C LYS A 167 -32.49 80.71 -41.79
N ARG A 168 -32.42 80.15 -40.58
CA ARG A 168 -33.14 80.63 -39.39
C ARG A 168 -32.28 81.54 -38.51
N GLY A 169 -31.09 81.91 -38.98
CA GLY A 169 -30.15 82.77 -38.24
C GLY A 169 -29.54 82.09 -37.02
N VAL A 170 -29.24 80.79 -37.08
CA VAL A 170 -28.61 80.01 -36.00
C VAL A 170 -27.32 79.34 -36.52
N ALA A 171 -26.23 79.44 -35.76
CA ALA A 171 -24.97 78.72 -35.98
C ALA A 171 -25.01 77.36 -35.29
N VAL A 172 -24.37 76.36 -35.89
CA VAL A 172 -24.14 75.05 -35.29
C VAL A 172 -22.65 74.93 -34.96
N TYR A 173 -22.33 74.65 -33.71
CA TYR A 173 -20.96 74.38 -33.26
C TYR A 173 -20.82 72.90 -32.93
N ARG A 174 -19.72 72.30 -33.41
CA ARG A 174 -19.35 70.91 -33.17
C ARG A 174 -18.20 70.89 -32.15
N ASP A 175 -18.44 70.37 -30.96
CA ASP A 175 -17.39 69.99 -30.02
C ASP A 175 -17.17 68.47 -30.06
N SER A 176 -16.04 68.01 -29.53
CA SER A 176 -15.57 66.62 -29.49
C SER A 176 -16.59 65.58 -28.99
N SER A 177 -17.64 66.00 -28.26
CA SER A 177 -18.72 65.10 -27.82
C SER A 177 -20.14 65.67 -27.92
N ALA A 178 -20.35 66.89 -28.40
CA ALA A 178 -21.67 67.54 -28.41
C ALA A 178 -21.85 68.52 -29.57
N ILE A 179 -23.07 68.62 -30.09
CA ILE A 179 -23.48 69.63 -31.08
C ILE A 179 -24.33 70.66 -30.34
N SER A 180 -23.95 71.94 -30.45
CA SER A 180 -24.66 73.05 -29.80
C SER A 180 -25.12 74.09 -30.82
N PHE A 181 -26.31 74.65 -30.60
CA PHE A 181 -26.89 75.70 -31.43
C PHE A 181 -26.69 77.08 -30.80
N THR A 182 -26.30 78.08 -31.58
CA THR A 182 -26.06 79.45 -31.10
C THR A 182 -26.72 80.47 -32.04
N PRO A 183 -27.57 81.41 -31.54
CA PRO A 183 -28.18 82.45 -32.37
C PRO A 183 -27.16 83.33 -33.12
N MET A 184 -27.52 83.79 -34.32
CA MET A 184 -26.73 84.69 -35.17
C MET A 184 -27.53 85.91 -35.62
N ARG A 185 -26.88 87.08 -35.68
CA ARG A 185 -27.42 88.32 -36.25
C ARG A 185 -26.39 88.96 -37.19
N GLU A 186 -26.80 89.35 -38.39
CA GLU A 186 -25.94 89.93 -39.44
C GLU A 186 -24.64 89.13 -39.72
N GLY A 187 -24.71 87.80 -39.61
CA GLY A 187 -23.57 86.92 -39.89
C GLY A 187 -22.58 86.74 -38.74
N LYS A 188 -22.84 87.29 -37.53
CA LYS A 188 -22.06 87.03 -36.31
C LYS A 188 -22.88 86.28 -35.26
N ALA A 189 -22.26 85.32 -34.57
CA ALA A 189 -22.86 84.63 -33.44
C ALA A 189 -23.03 85.62 -32.27
N LEU A 190 -24.21 85.62 -31.66
CA LEU A 190 -24.51 86.45 -30.49
C LEU A 190 -23.96 85.77 -29.24
N ASP A 191 -23.29 86.55 -28.39
CA ASP A 191 -22.94 86.08 -27.04
C ASP A 191 -24.15 86.21 -26.09
N GLU A 192 -24.04 85.64 -24.89
CA GLU A 192 -25.14 85.66 -23.90
C GLU A 192 -25.59 87.08 -23.52
N THR A 193 -24.69 88.08 -23.61
CA THR A 193 -25.00 89.47 -23.25
C THR A 193 -25.66 90.25 -24.38
N GLU A 194 -25.37 89.92 -25.64
CA GLU A 194 -26.01 90.49 -26.83
C GLU A 194 -27.40 89.86 -27.07
N PHE A 195 -27.53 88.55 -26.86
CA PHE A 195 -28.83 87.87 -26.80
C PHE A 195 -29.69 88.43 -25.65
N ALA A 196 -29.01 88.74 -24.53
CA ALA A 196 -29.37 89.62 -23.41
C ALA A 196 -30.28 90.83 -23.68
N GLN A 197 -30.07 91.48 -24.84
CA GLN A 197 -30.59 92.81 -25.17
C GLN A 197 -31.68 92.78 -26.25
N LEU A 198 -31.96 91.61 -26.83
CA LEU A 198 -33.04 91.42 -27.80
C LEU A 198 -34.42 91.55 -27.12
N SER A 199 -35.42 91.95 -27.90
CA SER A 199 -36.81 92.03 -27.43
C SER A 199 -37.34 90.64 -27.03
N GLU A 200 -38.37 90.61 -26.19
CA GLU A 200 -38.95 89.33 -25.72
C GLU A 200 -39.48 88.48 -26.89
N GLU A 201 -40.14 89.12 -27.87
CA GLU A 201 -40.60 88.46 -29.11
C GLU A 201 -39.45 87.88 -29.95
N GLU A 202 -38.31 88.57 -30.06
CA GLU A 202 -37.15 88.08 -30.82
C GLU A 202 -36.46 86.90 -30.12
N ARG A 203 -36.34 86.91 -28.80
CA ARG A 203 -35.77 85.78 -28.05
C ARG A 203 -36.64 84.55 -28.11
N GLU A 204 -37.95 84.72 -27.97
CA GLU A 204 -38.91 83.62 -28.06
C GLU A 204 -38.88 82.99 -29.47
N GLY A 205 -38.71 83.81 -30.51
CA GLY A 205 -38.46 83.36 -31.88
C GLY A 205 -37.19 82.50 -32.02
N PHE A 206 -36.06 82.91 -31.45
CA PHE A 206 -34.84 82.10 -31.45
C PHE A 206 -34.95 80.82 -30.62
N HIS A 207 -35.61 80.86 -29.46
CA HIS A 207 -35.84 79.67 -28.64
C HIS A 207 -36.69 78.61 -29.38
N ASN A 208 -37.78 79.04 -30.04
CA ASN A 208 -38.61 78.15 -30.85
C ASN A 208 -37.82 77.58 -32.05
N ASN A 209 -37.03 78.42 -32.73
CA ASN A 209 -36.18 77.98 -33.83
C ASN A 209 -35.12 76.97 -33.38
N ILE A 210 -34.49 77.17 -32.22
CA ILE A 210 -33.51 76.22 -31.65
C ILE A 210 -34.18 74.91 -31.26
N ALA A 211 -35.34 74.95 -30.59
CA ALA A 211 -36.09 73.73 -30.23
C ALA A 211 -36.49 72.91 -31.46
N GLU A 212 -36.92 73.55 -32.55
CA GLU A 212 -37.19 72.86 -33.82
C GLU A 212 -35.93 72.29 -34.48
N LEU A 213 -34.78 72.97 -34.38
CA LEU A 213 -33.49 72.49 -34.89
C LEU A 213 -32.93 71.33 -34.06
N GLU A 214 -33.12 71.34 -32.73
CA GLU A 214 -32.79 70.22 -31.84
C GLU A 214 -33.64 69.00 -32.14
N GLN A 215 -34.95 69.18 -32.36
CA GLN A 215 -35.83 68.11 -32.80
C GLN A 215 -35.40 67.55 -34.17
N MET A 216 -35.08 68.43 -35.13
CA MET A 216 -34.58 68.04 -36.45
C MET A 216 -33.24 67.29 -36.36
N LEU A 217 -32.33 67.73 -35.47
CA LEU A 217 -31.05 67.03 -35.23
C LEU A 217 -31.30 65.64 -34.65
N SER A 218 -32.20 65.53 -33.67
CA SER A 218 -32.61 64.26 -33.09
C SER A 218 -33.19 63.31 -34.15
N ASP A 219 -34.05 63.82 -35.04
CA ASP A 219 -34.65 63.03 -36.12
C ASP A 219 -33.60 62.60 -37.17
N GLN A 220 -32.66 63.48 -37.55
CA GLN A 220 -31.58 63.15 -38.48
C GLN A 220 -30.54 62.18 -37.90
N LEU A 221 -30.32 62.21 -36.57
CA LEU A 221 -29.43 61.31 -35.84
C LEU A 221 -30.15 60.11 -35.23
N ALA A 222 -31.46 59.91 -35.48
CA ALA A 222 -32.21 58.76 -34.97
C ALA A 222 -31.59 57.42 -35.40
N GLU A 223 -31.01 57.39 -36.60
CA GLU A 223 -30.33 56.23 -37.19
C GLU A 223 -28.83 56.12 -36.79
N LEU A 224 -28.30 57.08 -36.03
CA LEU A 224 -26.90 57.07 -35.59
C LEU A 224 -26.50 55.79 -34.84
N PRO A 225 -27.31 55.23 -33.93
CA PRO A 225 -27.00 53.95 -33.28
C PRO A 225 -26.89 52.80 -34.28
N GLN A 226 -27.73 52.79 -35.32
CA GLN A 226 -27.67 51.79 -36.38
C GLN A 226 -26.39 51.95 -37.22
N TRP A 227 -26.02 53.17 -37.63
CA TRP A 227 -24.78 53.40 -38.37
C TRP A 227 -23.53 53.05 -37.57
N LYS A 228 -23.52 53.34 -36.25
CA LYS A 228 -22.45 52.88 -35.35
C LYS A 228 -22.37 51.36 -35.29
N ARG A 229 -23.52 50.67 -35.26
CA ARG A 229 -23.58 49.20 -35.27
C ARG A 229 -23.10 48.62 -36.60
N GLU A 230 -23.51 49.18 -37.73
CA GLU A 230 -23.05 48.79 -39.07
C GLU A 230 -21.53 48.96 -39.20
N SER A 231 -20.99 50.14 -38.88
CA SER A 231 -19.56 50.41 -38.90
C SER A 231 -18.77 49.50 -37.96
N SER A 232 -19.28 49.24 -36.75
CA SER A 232 -18.66 48.31 -35.80
C SER A 232 -18.67 46.87 -36.31
N ASN A 233 -19.76 46.42 -36.95
CA ASN A 233 -19.84 45.11 -37.58
C ASN A 233 -18.88 44.97 -38.76
N ASP A 234 -18.82 45.98 -39.64
CA ASP A 234 -17.92 46.00 -40.79
C ASP A 234 -16.45 45.98 -40.33
N LEU A 235 -16.11 46.75 -39.30
CA LEU A 235 -14.78 46.74 -38.69
C LEU A 235 -14.46 45.36 -38.07
N ARG A 236 -15.41 44.75 -37.36
CA ARG A 236 -15.25 43.42 -36.77
C ARG A 236 -15.03 42.36 -37.85
N GLN A 237 -15.78 42.42 -38.94
CA GLN A 237 -15.62 41.52 -40.08
C GLN A 237 -14.26 41.71 -40.76
N LEU A 238 -13.85 42.96 -41.01
CA LEU A 238 -12.53 43.28 -41.55
C LEU A 238 -11.41 42.72 -40.66
N ASN A 239 -11.53 42.87 -39.35
CA ASN A 239 -10.55 42.34 -38.41
C ASN A 239 -10.53 40.79 -38.45
N GLN A 240 -11.69 40.13 -38.44
CA GLN A 240 -11.78 38.66 -38.55
C GLN A 240 -11.15 38.13 -39.84
N GLU A 241 -11.45 38.74 -40.99
CA GLU A 241 -10.89 38.33 -42.28
C GLU A 241 -9.37 38.55 -42.33
N THR A 242 -8.89 39.69 -41.83
CA THR A 242 -7.46 40.00 -41.78
C THR A 242 -6.71 39.01 -40.90
N ILE A 243 -7.25 38.72 -39.71
CA ILE A 243 -6.69 37.77 -38.76
C ILE A 243 -6.70 36.35 -39.34
N LYS A 244 -7.82 35.92 -39.94
CA LYS A 244 -7.91 34.60 -40.60
C LYS A 244 -6.84 34.42 -41.67
N ASN A 245 -6.67 35.41 -42.56
CA ASN A 245 -5.66 35.36 -43.62
C ASN A 245 -4.22 35.34 -43.06
N ALA A 246 -3.99 35.94 -41.89
CA ALA A 246 -2.69 35.90 -41.22
C ALA A 246 -2.44 34.57 -40.47
N ILE A 247 -3.48 33.89 -39.98
CA ILE A 247 -3.38 32.63 -39.22
C ILE A 247 -3.05 31.43 -40.10
N THR A 248 -3.74 31.28 -41.23
CA THR A 248 -3.60 30.11 -42.11
C THR A 248 -2.13 29.77 -42.45
N PRO A 249 -1.26 30.71 -42.87
CA PRO A 249 0.15 30.40 -43.15
C PRO A 249 0.98 30.02 -41.90
N LEU A 250 0.53 30.35 -40.68
CA LEU A 250 1.20 29.99 -39.43
C LEU A 250 0.85 28.56 -38.98
N ILE A 251 -0.35 28.09 -39.27
CA ILE A 251 -0.82 26.73 -38.91
C ILE A 251 -0.36 25.68 -39.93
N GLU A 252 -0.23 26.05 -41.21
CA GLU A 252 0.11 25.11 -42.29
C GLU A 252 1.41 24.31 -42.06
N PRO A 253 2.52 24.89 -41.55
CA PRO A 253 3.72 24.13 -41.22
C PRO A 253 3.48 23.04 -40.16
N ILE A 254 2.64 23.33 -39.17
CA ILE A 254 2.26 22.39 -38.12
C ILE A 254 1.41 21.26 -38.72
N ARG A 255 0.45 21.58 -39.58
CA ARG A 255 -0.39 20.61 -40.29
C ARG A 255 0.45 19.63 -41.12
N ASN A 256 1.40 20.14 -41.89
CA ASN A 256 2.31 19.32 -42.70
C ASN A 256 3.21 18.41 -41.86
N ARG A 257 3.62 18.86 -40.67
CA ARG A 257 4.44 18.06 -39.76
C ARG A 257 3.69 16.84 -39.20
N PHE A 258 2.37 16.95 -39.05
CA PHE A 258 1.50 15.93 -38.44
C PHE A 258 0.47 15.35 -39.43
N GLU A 259 0.77 15.32 -40.74
CA GLU A 259 -0.14 14.87 -41.80
C GLU A 259 -0.68 13.45 -41.59
N GLY A 260 0.06 12.58 -40.90
CA GLY A 260 -0.36 11.22 -40.56
C GLY A 260 -1.29 11.09 -39.36
N HIS A 261 -1.62 12.18 -38.65
CA HIS A 261 -2.28 12.12 -37.34
C HIS A 261 -3.69 12.72 -37.34
N GLU A 262 -4.69 11.94 -37.79
CA GLU A 262 -6.07 12.41 -38.02
C GLU A 262 -6.69 13.21 -36.86
N LYS A 263 -6.58 12.72 -35.61
CA LYS A 263 -7.13 13.41 -34.44
C LYS A 263 -6.49 14.77 -34.20
N LEU A 264 -5.19 14.89 -34.47
CA LEU A 264 -4.44 16.13 -34.27
C LEU A 264 -4.77 17.13 -35.38
N LEU A 265 -4.92 16.65 -36.62
CA LEU A 265 -5.39 17.46 -37.74
C LEU A 265 -6.80 18.02 -37.50
N ALA A 266 -7.71 17.20 -36.96
CA ALA A 266 -9.05 17.66 -36.57
C ALA A 266 -9.00 18.76 -35.49
N TYR A 267 -8.15 18.58 -34.48
CA TYR A 267 -7.92 19.59 -33.45
C TYR A 267 -7.34 20.89 -34.03
N LEU A 268 -6.34 20.81 -34.91
CA LEU A 268 -5.74 21.99 -35.57
C LEU A 268 -6.76 22.73 -36.45
N GLN A 269 -7.66 22.00 -37.11
CA GLN A 269 -8.75 22.61 -37.88
C GLN A 269 -9.75 23.34 -36.98
N ASP A 270 -10.17 22.72 -35.87
CA ASP A 270 -11.04 23.37 -34.89
C ASP A 270 -10.34 24.60 -34.27
N MET A 271 -9.02 24.52 -34.02
CA MET A 271 -8.21 25.66 -33.56
C MET A 271 -8.22 26.79 -34.58
N GLU A 272 -7.93 26.53 -35.86
CA GLU A 272 -7.92 27.53 -36.93
C GLU A 272 -9.25 28.28 -37.07
N GLU A 273 -10.38 27.60 -36.86
CA GLU A 273 -11.72 28.20 -36.92
C GLU A 273 -11.97 29.20 -35.76
N HIS A 274 -11.46 28.91 -34.55
CA HIS A 274 -11.75 29.68 -33.34
C HIS A 274 -10.67 30.72 -32.99
N LEU A 275 -9.45 30.52 -33.48
CA LEU A 275 -8.30 31.39 -33.21
C LEU A 275 -8.55 32.86 -33.61
N PRO A 276 -9.25 33.21 -34.71
CA PRO A 276 -9.54 34.61 -35.01
C PRO A 276 -10.33 35.34 -33.93
N ARG A 277 -11.27 34.65 -33.29
CA ARG A 277 -12.08 35.23 -32.21
C ARG A 277 -11.25 35.41 -30.94
N LEU A 278 -10.46 34.40 -30.58
CA LEU A 278 -9.58 34.43 -29.42
C LEU A 278 -8.57 35.58 -29.52
N VAL A 279 -7.94 35.73 -30.69
CA VAL A 279 -6.99 36.81 -30.97
C VAL A 279 -7.66 38.19 -30.89
N LEU A 280 -8.91 38.33 -31.37
CA LEU A 280 -9.65 39.59 -31.26
C LEU A 280 -9.93 39.98 -29.82
N GLU A 281 -10.41 39.04 -29.01
CA GLU A 281 -10.76 39.24 -27.62
C GLU A 281 -9.51 39.57 -26.77
N GLU A 282 -8.38 38.90 -27.02
CA GLU A 282 -7.16 39.05 -26.21
C GLU A 282 -6.19 40.15 -26.69
N LEU A 283 -6.13 40.42 -28.00
CA LEU A 283 -5.10 41.31 -28.58
C LEU A 283 -5.66 42.64 -29.13
N VAL A 284 -6.96 42.76 -29.40
CA VAL A 284 -7.55 43.91 -30.12
C VAL A 284 -8.55 44.72 -29.28
N GLU A 285 -9.33 44.11 -28.38
CA GLU A 285 -10.24 44.88 -27.54
C GLU A 285 -9.46 45.77 -26.54
N GLU A 286 -9.37 47.07 -26.84
CA GLU A 286 -8.91 48.16 -25.96
C GLU A 286 -9.85 48.41 -24.75
N ARG A 287 -10.47 47.37 -24.20
CA ARG A 287 -11.27 47.52 -22.98
C ARG A 287 -10.35 47.54 -21.77
N LEU A 288 -9.98 48.78 -21.42
CA LEU A 288 -9.51 49.24 -20.11
C LEU A 288 -8.10 48.78 -19.69
N LEU A 289 -7.23 49.78 -19.57
CA LEU A 289 -5.88 49.83 -18.99
C LEU A 289 -4.73 49.78 -20.00
N GLU A 290 -4.06 50.93 -20.05
CA GLU A 290 -2.68 51.13 -20.51
C GLU A 290 -1.79 49.98 -20.00
N LEU A 291 -0.98 49.42 -20.91
CA LEU A 291 0.13 48.52 -20.59
C LEU A 291 -0.25 47.21 -19.85
N ARG A 292 -1.14 46.39 -20.41
CA ARG A 292 -0.98 44.93 -20.16
C ARG A 292 0.34 44.52 -20.82
N GLU A 293 1.36 44.28 -19.98
CA GLU A 293 2.66 43.74 -20.37
C GLU A 293 2.46 42.52 -21.29
N GLU A 294 3.31 42.40 -22.31
CA GLU A 294 3.30 41.32 -23.31
C GLU A 294 3.20 39.93 -22.66
N TYR A 295 3.73 39.78 -21.44
CA TYR A 295 3.61 38.62 -20.57
C TYR A 295 2.17 38.16 -20.30
N VAL A 296 1.24 39.08 -19.99
CA VAL A 296 -0.16 38.74 -19.67
C VAL A 296 -0.88 38.21 -20.91
N LYS A 297 -0.64 38.84 -22.07
CA LYS A 297 -1.19 38.41 -23.37
C LYS A 297 -0.67 37.02 -23.73
N ARG A 298 0.63 36.79 -23.56
CA ARG A 298 1.23 35.47 -23.75
C ARG A 298 0.61 34.42 -22.83
N SER A 299 0.49 34.70 -21.54
CA SER A 299 -0.06 33.76 -20.56
C SER A 299 -1.50 33.33 -20.91
N SER A 300 -2.33 34.27 -21.39
CA SER A 300 -3.71 33.98 -21.81
C SER A 300 -3.77 33.05 -23.04
N LEU A 301 -2.92 33.32 -24.03
CA LEU A 301 -2.77 32.45 -25.21
C LEU A 301 -2.22 31.07 -24.83
N GLU A 302 -1.23 31.03 -23.93
CA GLU A 302 -0.69 29.78 -23.40
C GLU A 302 -1.80 28.96 -22.74
N GLU A 303 -2.59 29.52 -21.83
CA GLU A 303 -3.70 28.83 -21.17
C GLU A 303 -4.73 28.27 -22.16
N SER A 304 -4.95 28.97 -23.27
CA SER A 304 -5.97 28.60 -24.26
C SER A 304 -5.50 27.60 -25.32
N LEU A 305 -4.21 27.60 -25.67
CA LEU A 305 -3.65 26.87 -26.81
C LEU A 305 -2.65 25.79 -26.43
N MET A 306 -1.88 25.95 -25.34
CA MET A 306 -0.79 25.02 -25.03
C MET A 306 -1.30 23.63 -24.63
N PRO A 307 -0.82 22.55 -25.25
CA PRO A 307 -1.23 21.20 -24.91
C PRO A 307 -0.77 20.81 -23.50
N ASN A 308 -1.66 20.20 -22.72
CA ASN A 308 -1.34 19.63 -21.41
C ASN A 308 -0.94 18.16 -21.56
N ILE A 309 0.37 17.91 -21.67
CA ILE A 309 0.92 16.57 -21.81
C ILE A 309 0.79 15.82 -20.48
N ALA A 310 -0.08 14.81 -20.44
CA ALA A 310 -0.37 14.02 -19.24
C ALA A 310 0.70 12.97 -18.93
N THR A 311 1.40 12.45 -19.94
CA THR A 311 2.46 11.44 -19.75
C THR A 311 3.70 11.76 -20.56
N HIS A 312 4.87 11.45 -19.99
CA HIS A 312 6.16 11.61 -20.65
C HIS A 312 6.90 10.28 -20.63
N HIS A 313 7.35 9.85 -21.81
CA HIS A 313 8.21 8.68 -21.98
C HIS A 313 9.48 9.08 -22.73
N VAL A 314 10.62 8.50 -22.33
CA VAL A 314 11.87 8.64 -23.08
C VAL A 314 11.81 7.69 -24.27
N GLU A 315 12.33 8.12 -25.41
CA GLU A 315 12.34 7.27 -26.60
C GLU A 315 13.09 5.95 -26.33
N ASN A 316 12.49 4.83 -26.75
CA ASN A 316 13.05 3.49 -26.59
C ASN A 316 13.37 3.09 -25.13
N SER A 317 12.69 3.69 -24.14
CA SER A 317 12.88 3.35 -22.72
C SER A 317 12.19 2.04 -22.30
N GLY A 318 11.29 1.54 -23.14
CA GLY A 318 10.42 0.41 -22.84
C GLY A 318 9.13 0.82 -22.12
N ALA A 319 8.35 -0.17 -21.69
CA ALA A 319 7.08 0.04 -21.01
C ALA A 319 7.27 0.66 -19.60
N PRO A 320 6.34 1.49 -19.12
CA PRO A 320 6.43 2.08 -17.78
C PRO A 320 6.16 1.03 -16.68
N VAL A 321 6.90 1.13 -15.57
CA VAL A 321 6.66 0.35 -14.35
C VAL A 321 6.47 1.32 -13.20
N ILE A 322 5.22 1.55 -12.82
CA ILE A 322 4.84 2.55 -11.81
C ILE A 322 4.49 1.85 -10.51
N TYR A 323 5.14 2.24 -9.42
CA TYR A 323 4.76 1.87 -8.06
C TYR A 323 4.14 3.09 -7.38
N GLU A 324 2.88 2.99 -6.97
CA GLU A 324 2.20 4.05 -6.23
C GLU A 324 2.11 3.68 -4.74
N PRO A 325 2.99 4.24 -3.88
CA PRO A 325 3.02 3.90 -2.46
C PRO A 325 1.83 4.44 -1.66
N HIS A 326 1.10 5.42 -2.19
CA HIS A 326 -0.07 6.05 -1.56
C HIS A 326 -1.23 6.10 -2.57
N PRO A 327 -1.98 4.98 -2.73
CA PRO A 327 -3.00 4.82 -3.77
C PRO A 327 -4.31 5.57 -3.46
N SER A 328 -4.24 6.87 -3.17
CA SER A 328 -5.43 7.71 -3.04
C SER A 328 -6.10 7.89 -4.40
N TYR A 329 -7.38 8.27 -4.38
CA TYR A 329 -8.14 8.50 -5.61
C TYR A 329 -7.44 9.50 -6.54
N ALA A 330 -6.98 10.64 -6.00
CA ALA A 330 -6.27 11.67 -6.77
C ALA A 330 -4.93 11.17 -7.33
N ASN A 331 -4.18 10.35 -6.58
CA ASN A 331 -2.90 9.83 -7.04
C ASN A 331 -3.07 8.76 -8.12
N LEU A 332 -4.15 7.96 -8.08
CA LEU A 332 -4.39 6.91 -9.06
C LEU A 332 -5.03 7.44 -10.36
N PHE A 333 -6.16 8.15 -10.23
CA PHE A 333 -6.98 8.58 -11.36
C PHE A 333 -6.63 9.99 -11.88
N GLY A 334 -5.78 10.72 -11.15
CA GLY A 334 -5.47 12.12 -11.41
C GLY A 334 -6.42 13.07 -10.67
N ARG A 335 -6.14 14.37 -10.78
CA ARG A 335 -6.97 15.43 -10.17
C ARG A 335 -7.09 16.63 -11.08
N ILE A 336 -8.09 17.47 -10.83
CA ILE A 336 -8.27 18.76 -11.50
C ILE A 336 -8.02 19.84 -10.45
N GLU A 337 -7.03 20.70 -10.69
CA GLU A 337 -6.68 21.79 -9.78
C GLU A 337 -7.47 23.06 -10.07
N TYR A 338 -7.74 23.84 -9.03
CA TYR A 338 -8.48 25.09 -9.12
C TYR A 338 -7.60 26.26 -8.71
N ALA A 339 -7.65 27.35 -9.47
CA ALA A 339 -7.13 28.64 -9.04
C ALA A 339 -8.22 29.49 -8.41
N ASN A 340 -7.82 30.34 -7.47
CA ASN A 340 -8.69 31.35 -6.92
C ASN A 340 -8.51 32.65 -7.72
N GLU A 341 -9.53 33.02 -8.49
CA GLU A 341 -9.61 34.30 -9.18
C GLU A 341 -10.73 35.12 -8.54
N GLN A 342 -10.36 36.20 -7.84
CA GLN A 342 -11.31 37.11 -7.19
C GLN A 342 -12.34 36.42 -6.26
N GLY A 343 -11.97 35.32 -5.60
CA GLY A 343 -12.84 34.56 -4.71
C GLY A 343 -13.64 33.45 -5.41
N ALA A 344 -13.61 33.37 -6.74
CA ALA A 344 -14.18 32.28 -7.51
C ALA A 344 -13.12 31.20 -7.77
N LEU A 345 -13.50 29.93 -7.61
CA LEU A 345 -12.64 28.80 -7.98
C LEU A 345 -12.84 28.51 -9.47
N VAL A 346 -11.80 28.75 -10.26
CA VAL A 346 -11.77 28.53 -11.70
C VAL A 346 -10.79 27.42 -12.07
N THR A 347 -11.07 26.71 -13.15
CA THR A 347 -10.21 25.63 -13.67
C THR A 347 -10.20 25.66 -15.20
N ASN A 348 -9.12 25.15 -15.78
CA ASN A 348 -8.96 24.95 -17.22
C ASN A 348 -8.28 23.58 -17.46
N TYR A 349 -8.22 23.14 -18.71
CA TYR A 349 -7.67 21.81 -19.05
C TYR A 349 -6.17 21.66 -18.73
N GLN A 350 -5.44 22.76 -18.59
CA GLN A 350 -4.02 22.73 -18.19
C GLN A 350 -3.82 22.39 -16.71
N ARG A 351 -4.86 22.57 -15.90
CA ARG A 351 -4.87 22.19 -14.49
C ARG A 351 -5.27 20.73 -14.26
N ILE A 352 -5.38 19.94 -15.32
CA ILE A 352 -5.55 18.48 -15.22
C ILE A 352 -4.20 17.86 -14.86
N CYS A 353 -4.11 17.25 -13.68
CA CYS A 353 -2.92 16.55 -13.23
C CYS A 353 -3.06 15.04 -13.45
N PRO A 354 -2.07 14.39 -14.08
CA PRO A 354 -2.09 12.94 -14.33
C PRO A 354 -1.86 12.14 -13.04
N GLY A 355 -2.58 11.03 -12.91
CA GLY A 355 -2.39 10.02 -11.87
C GLY A 355 -1.45 8.88 -12.31
N ALA A 356 -1.34 7.87 -11.45
CA ALA A 356 -0.56 6.67 -11.68
C ALA A 356 -1.12 5.83 -12.83
N LEU A 357 -2.44 5.82 -13.04
CA LEU A 357 -3.06 5.12 -14.18
C LEU A 357 -2.69 5.75 -15.51
N HIS A 358 -2.58 7.09 -15.58
CA HIS A 358 -2.04 7.76 -16.77
C HIS A 358 -0.61 7.27 -17.03
N LYS A 359 0.25 7.36 -16.01
CA LYS A 359 1.69 7.04 -16.13
C LYS A 359 1.98 5.56 -16.40
N ALA A 360 1.11 4.65 -15.94
CA ALA A 360 1.26 3.20 -16.10
C ALA A 360 0.63 2.68 -17.40
N ASN A 361 -0.06 3.53 -18.17
CA ASN A 361 -0.71 3.13 -19.40
C ASN A 361 0.33 2.62 -20.42
N GLY A 362 0.05 1.46 -21.02
CA GLY A 362 0.98 0.71 -21.87
C GLY A 362 2.03 -0.11 -21.11
N GLY A 363 1.91 -0.28 -19.79
CA GLY A 363 2.88 -1.00 -18.96
C GLY A 363 2.30 -1.61 -17.69
N TYR A 364 2.92 -1.35 -16.54
CA TYR A 364 2.63 -2.01 -15.27
C TYR A 364 2.33 -1.00 -14.16
N LEU A 365 1.30 -1.29 -13.36
CA LEU A 365 0.99 -0.59 -12.12
C LEU A 365 1.13 -1.55 -10.94
N ILE A 366 1.98 -1.21 -9.97
CA ILE A 366 2.18 -1.99 -8.73
C ILE A 366 1.54 -1.22 -7.57
N LEU A 367 0.63 -1.87 -6.85
CA LEU A 367 -0.03 -1.30 -5.67
C LEU A 367 0.06 -2.27 -4.48
N ASP A 368 -0.04 -1.72 -3.29
CA ASP A 368 -0.20 -2.47 -2.04
C ASP A 368 -1.71 -2.67 -1.77
N ALA A 369 -2.13 -3.93 -1.61
CA ALA A 369 -3.53 -4.30 -1.51
C ALA A 369 -4.17 -3.73 -0.23
N GLU A 370 -3.49 -3.83 0.90
CA GLU A 370 -3.94 -3.27 2.17
C GLU A 370 -4.19 -1.77 2.05
N LYS A 371 -3.29 -1.03 1.39
CA LYS A 371 -3.46 0.43 1.19
C LYS A 371 -4.62 0.77 0.27
N VAL A 372 -4.78 0.04 -0.84
CA VAL A 372 -5.91 0.23 -1.78
C VAL A 372 -7.25 0.01 -1.09
N LEU A 373 -7.34 -1.00 -0.22
CA LEU A 373 -8.57 -1.33 0.49
C LEU A 373 -8.86 -0.37 1.65
N SER A 374 -7.82 0.24 2.23
CA SER A 374 -7.99 1.26 3.27
C SER A 374 -8.51 2.60 2.74
N GLU A 375 -8.25 2.89 1.46
CA GLU A 375 -8.66 4.14 0.80
C GLU A 375 -10.11 4.05 0.29
N PRO A 376 -11.03 4.94 0.74
CA PRO A 376 -12.43 4.89 0.34
C PRO A 376 -12.62 5.03 -1.18
N LEU A 377 -13.56 4.26 -1.74
CA LEU A 377 -13.99 4.30 -3.16
C LEU A 377 -12.93 3.91 -4.20
N VAL A 378 -11.65 3.80 -3.82
CA VAL A 378 -10.55 3.50 -4.74
C VAL A 378 -10.69 2.12 -5.34
N TRP A 379 -10.97 1.09 -4.52
CA TRP A 379 -11.08 -0.28 -5.00
C TRP A 379 -12.18 -0.44 -6.06
N ASP A 380 -13.37 0.11 -5.82
CA ASP A 380 -14.49 0.04 -6.77
C ASP A 380 -14.21 0.83 -8.04
N ALA A 381 -13.61 2.03 -7.93
CA ALA A 381 -13.21 2.81 -9.09
C ALA A 381 -12.15 2.08 -9.93
N LEU A 382 -11.20 1.40 -9.29
CA LEU A 382 -10.15 0.64 -9.97
C LEU A 382 -10.74 -0.57 -10.71
N LYS A 383 -11.67 -1.30 -10.08
CA LYS A 383 -12.41 -2.38 -10.75
C LYS A 383 -13.17 -1.87 -11.97
N ARG A 384 -13.88 -0.74 -11.85
CA ARG A 384 -14.59 -0.12 -12.98
C ARG A 384 -13.64 0.23 -14.12
N ALA A 385 -12.50 0.87 -13.83
CA ALA A 385 -11.50 1.22 -14.82
C ALA A 385 -10.88 0.00 -15.53
N LEU A 386 -10.62 -1.09 -14.79
CA LEU A 386 -10.12 -2.36 -15.35
C LEU A 386 -11.15 -3.05 -16.24
N GLN A 387 -12.42 -3.03 -15.85
CA GLN A 387 -13.51 -3.65 -16.61
C GLN A 387 -13.86 -2.86 -17.88
N SER A 388 -13.92 -1.53 -17.78
CA SER A 388 -14.22 -0.64 -18.91
C SER A 388 -13.02 -0.42 -19.83
N ARG A 389 -11.80 -0.67 -19.34
CA ARG A 389 -10.53 -0.31 -19.99
C ARG A 389 -10.46 1.15 -20.37
N GLN A 390 -10.97 1.98 -19.48
CA GLN A 390 -11.13 3.41 -19.70
C GLN A 390 -10.76 4.16 -18.44
N LEU A 391 -9.87 5.13 -18.59
CA LEU A 391 -9.56 6.11 -17.58
C LEU A 391 -10.55 7.25 -17.72
N LYS A 392 -11.49 7.29 -16.78
CA LYS A 392 -12.42 8.39 -16.61
C LYS A 392 -12.01 9.17 -15.38
N MET A 393 -11.74 10.46 -15.56
CA MET A 393 -11.48 11.35 -14.43
C MET A 393 -12.82 11.79 -13.86
N GLU A 394 -13.16 11.23 -12.69
CA GLU A 394 -14.36 11.60 -11.93
C GLU A 394 -13.93 12.29 -10.63
N SER A 395 -14.83 13.08 -10.04
CA SER A 395 -14.65 13.58 -8.69
C SER A 395 -15.73 12.97 -7.80
N PRO A 396 -15.46 11.86 -7.11
CA PRO A 396 -16.46 11.20 -6.27
C PRO A 396 -17.03 12.12 -5.18
N TYR A 397 -16.24 13.11 -4.74
CA TYR A 397 -16.66 14.11 -3.75
C TYR A 397 -17.63 15.16 -4.32
N SER A 398 -17.57 15.43 -5.63
CA SER A 398 -18.55 16.30 -6.30
C SER A 398 -19.93 15.65 -6.41
N GLU A 399 -19.99 14.32 -6.63
CA GLU A 399 -21.26 13.57 -6.67
C GLU A 399 -21.92 13.47 -5.29
N MET A 400 -21.13 13.51 -4.21
CA MET A 400 -21.63 13.57 -2.82
C MET A 400 -22.07 14.98 -2.38
N GLY A 401 -21.97 16.00 -3.25
CA GLY A 401 -22.36 17.38 -2.93
C GLY A 401 -21.44 18.11 -1.95
N LEU A 402 -20.25 17.57 -1.68
CA LEU A 402 -19.25 18.16 -0.76
C LEU A 402 -18.46 19.31 -1.43
N ILE A 403 -18.43 19.34 -2.76
CA ILE A 403 -17.72 20.36 -3.56
C ILE A 403 -18.68 20.87 -4.64
N ASN A 404 -19.26 22.07 -4.44
CA ASN A 404 -20.22 22.72 -5.35
C ASN A 404 -19.53 23.68 -6.34
N THR A 405 -18.39 23.28 -6.92
CA THR A 405 -17.71 24.05 -7.97
C THR A 405 -17.90 23.38 -9.32
N THR A 406 -18.16 24.15 -10.38
CA THR A 406 -18.22 23.63 -11.74
C THR A 406 -16.87 23.07 -12.17
N THR A 407 -16.79 21.75 -12.34
CA THR A 407 -15.59 21.02 -12.78
C THR A 407 -15.57 20.76 -14.29
N LEU A 408 -14.41 20.29 -14.79
CA LEU A 408 -14.22 19.77 -16.14
C LEU A 408 -14.65 18.30 -16.23
N LEU A 409 -14.97 17.86 -17.44
CA LEU A 409 -15.22 16.47 -17.83
C LEU A 409 -14.22 16.09 -18.94
N PRO A 410 -12.96 15.78 -18.60
CA PRO A 410 -11.95 15.42 -19.59
C PRO A 410 -12.35 14.19 -20.41
N ALA A 411 -11.91 14.15 -21.67
CA ALA A 411 -12.10 12.99 -22.53
C ALA A 411 -11.51 11.72 -21.89
N VAL A 412 -12.20 10.61 -22.12
CA VAL A 412 -11.83 9.29 -21.61
C VAL A 412 -10.61 8.76 -22.37
N ILE A 413 -9.60 8.28 -21.63
CA ILE A 413 -8.40 7.67 -22.21
C ILE A 413 -8.54 6.13 -22.17
N PRO A 414 -8.33 5.41 -23.29
CA PRO A 414 -8.23 3.95 -23.27
C PRO A 414 -7.07 3.49 -22.38
N LEU A 415 -7.36 2.54 -21.48
CA LEU A 415 -6.39 1.94 -20.57
C LEU A 415 -5.95 0.57 -21.07
N ASP A 416 -4.64 0.41 -21.19
CA ASP A 416 -3.97 -0.86 -21.45
C ASP A 416 -2.79 -1.01 -20.50
N PHE A 417 -3.01 -1.56 -19.32
CA PHE A 417 -1.96 -1.78 -18.34
C PHE A 417 -2.19 -3.08 -17.58
N LYS A 418 -1.11 -3.61 -17.02
CA LYS A 418 -1.15 -4.77 -16.14
C LYS A 418 -1.10 -4.33 -14.69
N LEU A 419 -2.14 -4.67 -13.92
CA LEU A 419 -2.16 -4.42 -12.49
C LEU A 419 -1.47 -5.55 -11.73
N VAL A 420 -0.60 -5.17 -10.79
CA VAL A 420 0.04 -6.06 -9.82
C VAL A 420 -0.28 -5.57 -8.41
N LEU A 421 -1.07 -6.36 -7.69
CA LEU A 421 -1.33 -6.12 -6.27
C LEU A 421 -0.36 -6.94 -5.42
N ILE A 422 0.18 -6.34 -4.37
CA ILE A 422 1.01 -7.02 -3.38
C ILE A 422 0.28 -6.95 -2.04
N GLY A 423 0.08 -8.08 -1.36
CA GLY A 423 -0.57 -8.10 -0.05
C GLY A 423 -0.37 -9.40 0.71
N SER A 424 -0.96 -9.50 1.89
CA SER A 424 -0.97 -10.73 2.70
C SER A 424 -1.86 -11.82 2.11
N ARG A 425 -1.60 -13.08 2.47
CA ARG A 425 -2.46 -14.23 2.11
C ARG A 425 -3.88 -14.06 2.63
N GLN A 426 -4.03 -13.47 3.82
CA GLN A 426 -5.34 -13.20 4.41
C GLN A 426 -6.16 -12.24 3.54
N VAL A 427 -5.56 -11.14 3.08
CA VAL A 427 -6.24 -10.18 2.19
C VAL A 427 -6.65 -10.85 0.88
N TYR A 428 -5.79 -11.68 0.29
CA TYR A 428 -6.14 -12.42 -0.92
C TYR A 428 -7.38 -13.30 -0.73
N TYR A 429 -7.42 -14.13 0.32
CA TYR A 429 -8.54 -15.03 0.56
C TYR A 429 -9.82 -14.28 0.93
N LEU A 430 -9.73 -13.16 1.65
CA LEU A 430 -10.87 -12.30 1.94
C LEU A 430 -11.44 -11.68 0.65
N LEU A 431 -10.60 -11.15 -0.23
CA LEU A 431 -11.06 -10.64 -1.53
C LEU A 431 -11.69 -11.75 -2.38
N GLN A 432 -11.12 -12.96 -2.35
CA GLN A 432 -11.69 -14.11 -3.05
C GLN A 432 -13.04 -14.54 -2.46
N GLU A 433 -13.25 -14.44 -1.16
CA GLU A 433 -14.51 -14.83 -0.51
C GLU A 433 -15.61 -13.79 -0.73
N TYR A 434 -15.29 -12.50 -0.60
CA TYR A 434 -16.26 -11.41 -0.54
C TYR A 434 -16.43 -10.62 -1.84
N ASP A 435 -15.53 -10.72 -2.82
CA ASP A 435 -15.58 -9.97 -4.08
C ASP A 435 -15.57 -10.89 -5.31
N GLU A 436 -16.73 -11.06 -5.95
CA GLU A 436 -16.87 -11.89 -7.15
C GLU A 436 -16.13 -11.33 -8.38
N ASP A 437 -15.97 -10.01 -8.47
CA ASP A 437 -15.22 -9.39 -9.57
C ASP A 437 -13.72 -9.63 -9.41
N PHE A 438 -13.22 -9.71 -8.17
CA PHE A 438 -11.82 -10.03 -7.90
C PHE A 438 -11.40 -11.34 -8.55
N LYS A 439 -12.19 -12.41 -8.42
CA LYS A 439 -11.93 -13.72 -9.06
C LYS A 439 -11.79 -13.62 -10.58
N ARG A 440 -12.54 -12.69 -11.20
CA ARG A 440 -12.54 -12.50 -12.65
C ARG A 440 -11.35 -11.66 -13.11
N LEU A 441 -10.96 -10.68 -12.30
CA LEU A 441 -9.91 -9.70 -12.58
C LEU A 441 -8.50 -10.20 -12.27
N PHE A 442 -8.35 -11.08 -11.27
CA PHE A 442 -7.08 -11.60 -10.76
C PHE A 442 -7.01 -13.11 -10.87
N ARG A 443 -6.62 -13.60 -12.04
CA ARG A 443 -6.43 -15.04 -12.29
C ARG A 443 -5.00 -15.52 -12.12
N ALA A 444 -4.03 -14.61 -12.08
CA ALA A 444 -2.63 -14.92 -11.87
C ALA A 444 -2.28 -14.68 -10.40
N VAL A 445 -2.07 -15.76 -9.66
CA VAL A 445 -1.70 -15.71 -8.24
C VAL A 445 -0.25 -16.12 -8.09
N VAL A 446 0.51 -15.31 -7.37
CA VAL A 446 1.92 -15.52 -7.09
C VAL A 446 2.07 -15.66 -5.59
N ASP A 447 2.39 -16.86 -5.13
CA ASP A 447 2.52 -17.18 -3.71
C ASP A 447 4.00 -17.39 -3.36
N PHE A 448 4.55 -16.50 -2.55
CA PHE A 448 5.93 -16.57 -2.06
C PHE A 448 6.00 -17.47 -0.83
N ASP A 449 6.74 -18.56 -0.92
CA ASP A 449 6.95 -19.52 0.16
C ASP A 449 7.60 -18.85 1.39
N SER A 450 7.17 -19.26 2.58
CA SER A 450 7.73 -18.77 3.85
C SER A 450 9.00 -19.56 4.25
N ASP A 451 9.15 -20.76 3.70
CA ASP A 451 10.14 -21.76 4.08
C ASP A 451 10.82 -22.29 2.82
N LEU A 452 12.15 -22.33 2.84
CA LEU A 452 12.97 -22.78 1.72
C LEU A 452 13.74 -24.04 2.13
N PRO A 453 13.89 -25.05 1.28
CA PRO A 453 14.65 -26.24 1.62
C PRO A 453 16.13 -25.90 1.84
N LEU A 454 16.77 -26.54 2.82
CA LEU A 454 18.20 -26.42 3.08
C LEU A 454 18.96 -27.60 2.47
N ASN A 455 19.50 -27.41 1.27
CA ASN A 455 20.45 -28.32 0.62
C ASN A 455 21.72 -27.56 0.17
N ASP A 456 22.70 -28.25 -0.40
CA ASP A 456 23.99 -27.65 -0.78
C ASP A 456 23.84 -26.48 -1.78
N ASP A 457 22.92 -26.59 -2.74
CA ASP A 457 22.66 -25.52 -3.71
C ASP A 457 22.03 -24.29 -3.04
N HIS A 458 21.04 -24.50 -2.16
CA HIS A 458 20.40 -23.42 -1.40
C HIS A 458 21.35 -22.77 -0.41
N LEU A 459 22.26 -23.55 0.19
CA LEU A 459 23.29 -23.04 1.09
C LEU A 459 24.23 -22.07 0.37
N LEU A 460 24.72 -22.44 -0.82
CA LEU A 460 25.57 -21.58 -1.63
C LEU A 460 24.80 -20.33 -2.10
N ALA A 461 23.57 -20.51 -2.57
CA ALA A 461 22.72 -19.41 -3.02
C ALA A 461 22.40 -18.42 -1.87
N TYR A 462 22.17 -18.93 -0.66
CA TYR A 462 21.98 -18.13 0.54
C TYR A 462 23.25 -17.35 0.93
N ALA A 463 24.43 -17.97 0.85
CA ALA A 463 25.69 -17.28 1.08
C ALA A 463 25.92 -16.13 0.07
N ARG A 464 25.59 -16.37 -1.21
CA ARG A 464 25.62 -15.32 -2.26
C ARG A 464 24.59 -14.22 -2.01
N LEU A 465 23.44 -14.54 -1.44
CA LEU A 465 22.42 -13.55 -1.07
C LEU A 465 22.92 -12.62 0.04
N LEU A 466 23.60 -13.17 1.06
CA LEU A 466 24.28 -12.37 2.08
C LEU A 466 25.36 -11.50 1.42
N LYS A 467 26.15 -12.04 0.49
CA LYS A 467 27.15 -11.26 -0.27
C LYS A 467 26.53 -10.09 -1.03
N SER A 468 25.40 -10.29 -1.73
CA SER A 468 24.68 -9.17 -2.38
C SER A 468 24.35 -8.07 -1.38
N ARG A 469 23.86 -8.42 -0.19
CA ARG A 469 23.52 -7.44 0.84
C ARG A 469 24.74 -6.68 1.37
N ILE A 470 25.87 -7.37 1.55
CA ILE A 470 27.14 -6.77 1.98
C ILE A 470 27.58 -5.70 0.98
N GLU A 471 27.55 -6.00 -0.32
CA GLU A 471 27.93 -5.04 -1.36
C GLU A 471 26.97 -3.86 -1.46
N GLU A 472 25.66 -4.11 -1.37
CA GLU A 472 24.64 -3.06 -1.40
C GLU A 472 24.77 -2.05 -0.26
N GLN A 473 25.19 -2.50 0.92
CA GLN A 473 25.24 -1.66 2.13
C GLN A 473 26.67 -1.26 2.53
N GLY A 474 27.69 -1.81 1.87
CA GLY A 474 29.10 -1.56 2.21
C GLY A 474 29.54 -2.17 3.54
N TYR A 475 29.00 -3.34 3.92
CA TYR A 475 29.42 -4.07 5.14
C TYR A 475 30.76 -4.80 4.93
N ALA A 476 31.33 -5.33 6.02
CA ALA A 476 32.43 -6.28 5.91
C ALA A 476 31.95 -7.67 5.45
N ASP A 477 32.85 -8.44 4.80
CA ASP A 477 32.59 -9.82 4.39
C ASP A 477 32.48 -10.78 5.59
N LEU A 478 31.76 -11.89 5.41
CA LEU A 478 31.59 -12.94 6.42
C LEU A 478 32.63 -14.04 6.26
N ASP A 479 33.14 -14.55 7.37
CA ASP A 479 33.83 -15.84 7.39
C ASP A 479 32.86 -17.03 7.30
N GLN A 480 33.39 -18.23 7.09
CA GLN A 480 32.60 -19.46 7.03
C GLN A 480 31.76 -19.70 8.31
N SER A 481 32.28 -19.33 9.48
CA SER A 481 31.60 -19.52 10.77
C SER A 481 30.35 -18.66 10.89
N ALA A 482 30.42 -17.42 10.39
CA ALA A 482 29.32 -16.48 10.36
C ALA A 482 28.22 -16.95 9.41
N VAL A 483 28.57 -17.45 8.23
CA VAL A 483 27.57 -18.02 7.28
C VAL A 483 26.83 -19.20 7.92
N VAL A 484 27.54 -20.14 8.55
CA VAL A 484 26.91 -21.26 9.28
C VAL A 484 26.01 -20.75 10.40
N ARG A 485 26.44 -19.71 11.12
CA ARG A 485 25.66 -19.15 12.22
C ARG A 485 24.39 -18.43 11.73
N MET A 486 24.45 -17.77 10.58
CA MET A 486 23.32 -17.15 9.89
C MET A 486 22.31 -18.21 9.40
N VAL A 487 22.78 -19.32 8.83
CA VAL A 487 21.90 -20.45 8.46
C VAL A 487 21.22 -21.04 9.69
N ARG A 488 21.94 -21.23 10.81
CA ARG A 488 21.31 -21.69 12.07
C ARG A 488 20.26 -20.71 12.56
N TYR A 489 20.50 -19.40 12.45
CA TYR A 489 19.50 -18.39 12.77
C TYR A 489 18.28 -18.48 11.84
N SER A 490 18.50 -18.66 10.53
CA SER A 490 17.44 -18.85 9.54
C SER A 490 16.57 -20.08 9.85
N ALA A 491 17.20 -21.21 10.16
CA ALA A 491 16.52 -22.43 10.58
C ALA A 491 15.76 -22.25 11.90
N ARG A 492 16.29 -21.42 12.83
CA ARG A 492 15.59 -21.07 14.06
C ARG A 492 14.33 -20.25 13.78
N LEU A 493 14.39 -19.27 12.87
CA LEU A 493 13.23 -18.49 12.45
C LEU A 493 12.14 -19.33 11.78
N ALA A 494 12.54 -20.36 11.02
CA ALA A 494 11.63 -21.33 10.42
C ALA A 494 11.15 -22.42 11.40
N GLU A 495 11.69 -22.43 12.63
CA GLU A 495 11.51 -23.51 13.61
C GLU A 495 11.77 -24.92 13.03
N GLN A 496 12.70 -25.08 12.09
CA GLN A 496 12.94 -26.36 11.43
C GLN A 496 14.38 -26.51 10.92
N GLN A 497 15.04 -27.64 11.24
CA GLN A 497 16.48 -27.84 11.01
C GLN A 497 16.88 -27.94 9.52
N ASP A 498 16.00 -28.45 8.66
CA ASP A 498 16.27 -28.69 7.22
C ASP A 498 15.68 -27.61 6.31
N VAL A 499 15.42 -26.42 6.88
CA VAL A 499 14.74 -25.30 6.21
C VAL A 499 15.48 -24.00 6.49
N LEU A 500 15.52 -23.11 5.49
CA LEU A 500 15.86 -21.70 5.63
C LEU A 500 14.57 -20.87 5.65
N SER A 501 14.47 -19.93 6.59
CA SER A 501 13.36 -18.98 6.61
C SER A 501 13.46 -18.00 5.44
N ALA A 502 12.36 -17.80 4.73
CA ALA A 502 12.23 -16.78 3.70
C ALA A 502 12.06 -15.37 4.28
N ARG A 503 12.06 -15.18 5.63
CA ARG A 503 12.07 -13.85 6.26
C ARG A 503 13.44 -13.18 6.16
N ILE A 504 13.88 -12.93 4.92
CA ILE A 504 15.21 -12.40 4.59
C ILE A 504 15.45 -11.04 5.26
N GLY A 505 14.40 -10.22 5.42
CA GLY A 505 14.48 -8.94 6.15
C GLY A 505 15.09 -9.07 7.54
N GLU A 506 14.58 -10.00 8.37
CA GLU A 506 15.09 -10.21 9.73
C GLU A 506 16.54 -10.71 9.76
N GLN A 507 16.96 -11.42 8.70
CA GLN A 507 18.33 -11.88 8.56
C GLN A 507 19.28 -10.74 8.15
N PHE A 508 18.81 -9.83 7.30
CA PHE A 508 19.56 -8.62 6.96
C PHE A 508 19.69 -7.65 8.13
N ASP A 509 18.66 -7.55 8.98
CA ASP A 509 18.73 -6.77 10.21
C ASP A 509 19.78 -7.34 11.16
N LEU A 510 19.80 -8.67 11.35
CA LEU A 510 20.84 -9.33 12.15
C LEU A 510 22.24 -9.12 11.56
N LEU A 511 22.38 -9.20 10.23
CA LEU A 511 23.66 -8.96 9.57
C LEU A 511 24.16 -7.52 9.80
N ALA A 512 23.26 -6.53 9.75
CA ALA A 512 23.60 -5.14 10.04
C ALA A 512 24.05 -4.94 11.50
N GLU A 513 23.34 -5.56 12.46
CA GLU A 513 23.73 -5.54 13.87
C GLU A 513 25.08 -6.24 14.11
N ALA A 514 25.36 -7.34 13.40
CA ALA A 514 26.63 -8.05 13.48
C ALA A 514 27.80 -7.22 12.91
N ASP A 515 27.61 -6.52 11.78
CA ASP A 515 28.65 -5.60 11.27
C ASP A 515 28.92 -4.45 12.23
N PHE A 516 27.88 -3.89 12.87
CA PHE A 516 28.07 -2.87 13.89
C PHE A 516 28.91 -3.38 15.08
N ILE A 517 28.67 -4.61 15.56
CA ILE A 517 29.47 -5.19 16.64
C ILE A 517 30.91 -5.46 16.19
N ARG A 518 31.11 -5.93 14.96
CA ARG A 518 32.43 -6.07 14.34
C ARG A 518 33.17 -4.74 14.27
N GLN A 519 32.49 -3.64 13.87
CA GLN A 519 33.08 -2.29 13.86
C GLN A 519 33.60 -1.87 15.23
N LEU A 520 32.82 -2.17 16.30
CA LEU A 520 33.24 -1.90 17.67
C LEU A 520 34.44 -2.76 18.11
N ALA A 521 34.51 -4.00 17.63
CA ALA A 521 35.64 -4.90 17.87
C ALA A 521 36.89 -4.58 17.01
N GLN A 522 36.72 -3.78 15.95
CA GLN A 522 37.75 -3.44 14.96
C GLN A 522 38.28 -4.64 14.15
N ASP A 523 37.48 -5.70 14.00
CA ASP A 523 37.85 -6.91 13.24
C ASP A 523 37.66 -6.74 11.74
N GLU A 524 38.45 -7.42 10.90
CA GLU A 524 38.36 -7.31 9.43
C GLU A 524 37.08 -7.94 8.87
N LEU A 525 36.70 -9.11 9.39
CA LEU A 525 35.58 -9.93 8.90
C LEU A 525 34.49 -10.10 9.96
N ILE A 526 33.26 -10.34 9.52
CA ILE A 526 32.17 -10.75 10.41
C ILE A 526 32.32 -12.25 10.71
N CYS A 527 32.41 -12.61 11.98
CA CYS A 527 32.51 -13.99 12.47
C CYS A 527 31.28 -14.39 13.31
N ALA A 528 31.18 -15.66 13.71
CA ALA A 528 30.07 -16.15 14.51
C ALA A 528 29.88 -15.40 15.85
N ASP A 529 30.96 -14.96 16.52
CA ASP A 529 30.90 -14.21 17.79
C ASP A 529 30.14 -12.88 17.63
N HIS A 530 30.36 -12.18 16.52
CA HIS A 530 29.64 -10.93 16.23
C HIS A 530 28.13 -11.15 16.12
N ILE A 531 27.71 -12.24 15.47
CA ILE A 531 26.30 -12.60 15.31
C ILE A 531 25.69 -13.01 16.66
N ASP A 532 26.40 -13.83 17.45
CA ASP A 532 25.92 -14.26 18.77
C ASP A 532 25.78 -13.08 19.73
N ARG A 533 26.72 -12.13 19.70
CA ARG A 533 26.62 -10.88 20.47
C ARG A 533 25.47 -10.00 19.99
N ALA A 534 25.18 -9.94 18.69
CA ALA A 534 24.04 -9.20 18.15
C ALA A 534 22.73 -9.80 18.67
N LEU A 535 22.58 -11.12 18.61
CA LEU A 535 21.41 -11.81 19.13
C LEU A 535 21.26 -11.65 20.65
N ALA A 536 22.35 -11.76 21.41
CA ALA A 536 22.33 -11.52 22.85
C ALA A 536 21.91 -10.08 23.18
N ALA A 537 22.42 -9.09 22.44
CA ALA A 537 22.03 -7.69 22.60
C ALA A 537 20.56 -7.46 22.23
N LYS A 538 20.05 -8.09 21.15
CA LYS A 538 18.62 -8.03 20.78
C LYS A 538 17.73 -8.61 21.89
N PHE A 539 18.14 -9.73 22.48
CA PHE A 539 17.45 -10.36 23.59
C PHE A 539 17.46 -9.47 24.84
N GLU A 540 18.58 -8.84 25.18
CA GLU A 540 18.67 -7.91 26.31
C GLU A 540 17.74 -6.70 26.14
N ARG A 541 17.69 -6.10 24.93
CA ARG A 541 16.83 -4.94 24.65
C ARG A 541 15.34 -5.23 24.83
N THR A 542 14.92 -6.47 24.60
CA THR A 542 13.51 -6.89 24.55
C THR A 542 13.08 -7.75 25.75
N GLY A 543 14.04 -8.26 26.53
CA GLY A 543 13.84 -9.28 27.56
C GLY A 543 13.37 -8.80 28.93
N ARG A 544 13.15 -7.49 29.16
CA ARG A 544 12.81 -6.93 30.49
C ARG A 544 11.66 -7.67 31.20
N VAL A 545 10.58 -7.99 30.48
CA VAL A 545 9.42 -8.69 31.06
C VAL A 545 9.78 -10.12 31.46
N TYR A 546 10.54 -10.80 30.59
CA TYR A 546 11.02 -12.14 30.85
C TYR A 546 11.97 -12.20 32.06
N ASP A 547 12.93 -11.27 32.14
CA ASP A 547 13.87 -11.20 33.25
C ASP A 547 13.16 -10.92 34.59
N LYS A 548 12.11 -10.10 34.60
CA LYS A 548 11.30 -9.86 35.80
C LYS A 548 10.55 -11.11 36.27
N LEU A 549 9.96 -11.86 35.33
CA LEU A 549 9.30 -13.13 35.66
C LEU A 549 10.33 -14.14 36.18
N PHE A 550 11.50 -14.19 35.56
CA PHE A 550 12.61 -15.06 35.95
C PHE A 550 13.14 -14.74 37.37
N GLU A 551 13.30 -13.46 37.72
CA GLU A 551 13.66 -13.02 39.07
C GLU A 551 12.65 -13.53 40.11
N GLN A 552 11.34 -13.42 39.83
CA GLN A 552 10.28 -13.90 40.70
C GLN A 552 10.28 -15.44 40.88
N MET A 553 10.76 -16.19 39.88
CA MET A 553 10.94 -17.64 40.03
C MET A 553 12.15 -17.98 40.91
N LEU A 554 13.20 -17.15 40.87
CA LEU A 554 14.41 -17.38 41.66
C LEU A 554 14.23 -17.02 43.14
N ASP A 555 13.52 -15.92 43.43
CA ASP A 555 13.26 -15.50 44.81
C ASP A 555 12.13 -16.28 45.50
N GLY A 556 11.41 -17.12 44.74
CA GLY A 556 10.35 -17.99 45.24
C GLY A 556 8.96 -17.34 45.29
N THR A 557 8.80 -16.13 44.75
CA THR A 557 7.49 -15.48 44.57
C THR A 557 6.61 -16.30 43.63
N VAL A 558 7.18 -16.80 42.54
CA VAL A 558 6.55 -17.79 41.65
C VAL A 558 7.02 -19.18 42.08
N LEU A 559 6.06 -20.00 42.52
CA LEU A 559 6.34 -21.29 43.10
C LEU A 559 6.56 -22.34 42.00
N LEU A 560 7.82 -22.75 41.85
CA LEU A 560 8.23 -23.81 40.92
C LEU A 560 9.35 -24.65 41.54
N GLU A 561 9.24 -25.97 41.46
CA GLU A 561 10.30 -26.90 41.86
C GLU A 561 11.10 -27.34 40.62
N THR A 562 12.42 -27.44 40.78
CA THR A 562 13.35 -27.97 39.75
C THR A 562 14.06 -29.24 40.21
N SER A 563 13.61 -29.81 41.34
CA SER A 563 14.17 -31.03 41.94
C SER A 563 13.17 -31.63 42.93
N GLY A 564 13.38 -32.89 43.31
CA GLY A 564 12.51 -33.59 44.26
C GLY A 564 11.29 -34.20 43.59
N LYS A 565 10.29 -34.57 44.39
CA LYS A 565 9.12 -35.32 43.94
C LYS A 565 7.84 -34.77 44.56
N ALA A 566 6.75 -34.75 43.80
CA ALA A 566 5.44 -34.31 44.28
C ALA A 566 4.30 -35.13 43.65
N ILE A 567 3.19 -35.27 44.38
CA ILE A 567 1.98 -35.94 43.89
C ILE A 567 1.03 -34.87 43.34
N GLY A 568 0.49 -35.09 42.14
CA GLY A 568 -0.49 -34.19 41.54
C GLY A 568 0.07 -32.78 41.26
N LYS A 569 1.38 -32.68 41.02
CA LYS A 569 2.07 -31.45 40.62
C LYS A 569 3.06 -31.75 39.50
N ILE A 570 3.11 -30.90 38.48
CA ILE A 570 4.04 -31.03 37.36
C ILE A 570 4.41 -29.65 36.79
N ASN A 571 5.60 -29.55 36.22
CA ASN A 571 6.02 -28.36 35.49
C ASN A 571 5.57 -28.45 34.02
N GLY A 572 4.53 -27.71 33.66
CA GLY A 572 4.19 -27.42 32.27
C GLY A 572 5.09 -26.34 31.67
N LEU A 573 4.98 -26.12 30.35
CA LEU A 573 5.71 -25.07 29.65
C LEU A 573 4.78 -24.23 28.78
N THR A 574 4.83 -22.93 28.96
CA THR A 574 4.08 -21.93 28.21
C THR A 574 5.02 -21.09 27.35
N VAL A 575 4.48 -20.43 26.33
CA VAL A 575 5.18 -19.43 25.53
C VAL A 575 4.42 -18.13 25.66
N MET A 576 5.16 -17.06 25.91
CA MET A 576 4.64 -15.70 25.91
C MET A 576 5.26 -14.96 24.73
N SER A 577 4.43 -14.28 23.95
CA SER A 577 4.85 -13.44 22.83
C SER A 577 4.56 -11.98 23.17
N LEU A 578 5.60 -11.15 23.14
CA LEU A 578 5.56 -9.71 23.38
C LEU A 578 6.18 -9.02 22.17
N GLY A 579 5.32 -8.46 21.31
CA GLY A 579 5.74 -7.92 20.02
C GLY A 579 6.48 -8.98 19.21
N ASP A 580 7.70 -8.65 18.78
CA ASP A 580 8.54 -9.51 17.94
C ASP A 580 9.38 -10.53 18.74
N THR A 581 9.14 -10.65 20.05
CA THR A 581 9.89 -11.56 20.91
C THR A 581 9.00 -12.58 21.59
N SER A 582 9.50 -13.81 21.63
CA SER A 582 8.85 -14.92 22.32
C SER A 582 9.82 -15.53 23.31
N PHE A 583 9.30 -15.89 24.48
CA PHE A 583 10.08 -16.60 25.50
C PHE A 583 9.23 -17.67 26.16
N GLY A 584 9.88 -18.77 26.54
CA GLY A 584 9.24 -19.86 27.23
C GLY A 584 9.32 -19.66 28.73
N SER A 585 8.26 -20.06 29.43
CA SER A 585 8.18 -20.02 30.87
C SER A 585 7.68 -21.37 31.41
N PRO A 586 8.34 -21.96 32.41
CA PRO A 586 7.72 -23.03 33.19
C PRO A 586 6.51 -22.50 33.95
N ALA A 587 5.49 -23.34 34.06
CA ALA A 587 4.28 -23.05 34.81
C ALA A 587 3.87 -24.30 35.59
N ARG A 588 3.46 -24.11 36.85
CA ARG A 588 3.08 -25.24 37.71
C ARG A 588 1.64 -25.62 37.40
N ILE A 589 1.45 -26.88 37.02
CA ILE A 589 0.12 -27.48 36.87
C ILE A 589 -0.12 -28.36 38.10
N THR A 590 -1.31 -28.24 38.70
CA THR A 590 -1.76 -29.10 39.78
C THR A 590 -3.00 -29.87 39.40
N ALA A 591 -3.16 -31.05 39.97
CA ALA A 591 -4.36 -31.86 39.86
C ALA A 591 -4.76 -32.43 41.21
N THR A 592 -6.05 -32.40 41.50
CA THR A 592 -6.63 -33.07 42.67
C THR A 592 -7.70 -34.04 42.21
N VAL A 593 -7.82 -35.20 42.87
CA VAL A 593 -8.78 -36.25 42.49
C VAL A 593 -9.43 -36.84 43.73
N TYR A 594 -10.75 -36.94 43.71
CA TYR A 594 -11.54 -37.57 44.77
C TYR A 594 -12.79 -38.28 44.20
N PRO A 595 -13.42 -39.21 44.97
CA PRO A 595 -14.65 -39.86 44.56
C PRO A 595 -15.77 -38.86 44.25
N GLY A 596 -16.41 -38.97 43.07
CA GLY A 596 -17.49 -38.07 42.67
C GLY A 596 -17.96 -38.29 41.23
N SER A 597 -18.78 -37.41 40.68
CA SER A 597 -19.35 -37.59 39.33
C SER A 597 -19.21 -36.35 38.44
N LYS A 598 -18.40 -35.36 38.86
CA LYS A 598 -18.20 -34.12 38.08
C LYS A 598 -17.24 -34.29 36.90
N GLY A 599 -16.51 -35.40 36.81
CA GLY A 599 -15.49 -35.60 35.78
C GLY A 599 -14.27 -34.72 36.02
N VAL A 600 -13.59 -34.33 34.93
CA VAL A 600 -12.43 -33.44 34.97
C VAL A 600 -12.91 -31.99 34.81
N VAL A 601 -12.63 -31.17 35.81
CA VAL A 601 -12.92 -29.73 35.84
C VAL A 601 -11.62 -28.97 35.58
N ASP A 602 -11.67 -28.07 34.61
CA ASP A 602 -10.63 -27.10 34.26
C ASP A 602 -10.96 -25.80 35.00
N ILE A 603 -10.12 -25.40 35.97
CA ILE A 603 -10.38 -24.19 36.77
C ILE A 603 -10.31 -22.95 35.88
N GLU A 604 -9.33 -22.87 34.99
CA GLU A 604 -9.11 -21.74 34.08
C GLU A 604 -10.33 -21.52 33.17
N ARG A 605 -10.92 -22.60 32.66
CA ARG A 605 -12.17 -22.51 31.88
C ARG A 605 -13.35 -22.02 32.71
N GLU A 606 -13.54 -22.54 33.92
CA GLU A 606 -14.67 -22.15 34.79
C GLU A 606 -14.61 -20.66 35.18
N VAL A 607 -13.41 -20.08 35.28
CA VAL A 607 -13.20 -18.65 35.53
C VAL A 607 -12.99 -17.80 34.27
N SER A 608 -13.23 -18.36 33.08
CA SER A 608 -13.09 -17.68 31.77
C SER A 608 -11.68 -17.14 31.46
N LEU A 609 -10.64 -17.76 32.03
CA LEU A 609 -9.24 -17.54 31.65
C LEU A 609 -8.78 -18.52 30.55
N GLY A 610 -9.35 -19.73 30.51
CA GLY A 610 -9.09 -20.72 29.47
C GLY A 610 -9.87 -20.45 28.19
N GLN A 611 -9.17 -20.39 27.05
CA GLN A 611 -9.74 -20.20 25.71
C GLN A 611 -10.18 -21.53 25.07
N ALA A 612 -10.70 -21.47 23.84
CA ALA A 612 -11.35 -22.59 23.18
C ALA A 612 -10.43 -23.80 22.93
N ILE A 613 -9.18 -23.58 22.50
CA ILE A 613 -8.26 -24.68 22.17
C ILE A 613 -7.79 -25.35 23.47
N HIS A 614 -7.49 -24.56 24.50
CA HIS A 614 -7.17 -25.08 25.83
C HIS A 614 -8.31 -25.94 26.40
N SER A 615 -9.54 -25.41 26.40
CA SER A 615 -10.73 -26.13 26.87
C SER A 615 -10.93 -27.47 26.14
N LYS A 616 -10.67 -27.51 24.82
CA LYS A 616 -10.71 -28.74 24.03
C LYS A 616 -9.65 -29.74 24.50
N GLY A 617 -8.44 -29.28 24.78
CA GLY A 617 -7.36 -30.11 25.33
C GLY A 617 -7.77 -30.85 26.61
N VAL A 618 -8.36 -30.14 27.57
CA VAL A 618 -8.82 -30.75 28.83
C VAL A 618 -9.98 -31.74 28.60
N MET A 619 -10.91 -31.43 27.69
CA MET A 619 -11.99 -32.37 27.33
C MET A 619 -11.45 -33.69 26.75
N ILE A 620 -10.36 -33.64 25.97
CA ILE A 620 -9.70 -34.83 25.43
C ILE A 620 -9.20 -35.75 26.56
N LEU A 621 -8.76 -35.20 27.69
CA LEU A 621 -8.31 -35.99 28.84
C LEU A 621 -9.43 -36.87 29.41
N SER A 622 -10.63 -36.30 29.51
CA SER A 622 -11.82 -37.05 29.94
C SER A 622 -12.15 -38.19 28.97
N GLY A 623 -12.08 -37.91 27.66
CA GLY A 623 -12.26 -38.92 26.60
C GLY A 623 -11.23 -40.05 26.70
N PHE A 624 -9.95 -39.71 26.90
CA PHE A 624 -8.87 -40.68 27.08
C PHE A 624 -9.10 -41.57 28.31
N LEU A 625 -9.40 -40.99 29.49
CA LEU A 625 -9.63 -41.75 30.72
C LEU A 625 -10.83 -42.69 30.57
N GLY A 626 -11.91 -42.19 29.99
CA GLY A 626 -13.12 -42.97 29.71
C GLY A 626 -12.84 -44.15 28.79
N ASN A 627 -12.26 -43.87 27.62
CA ASN A 627 -11.94 -44.87 26.60
C ASN A 627 -10.95 -45.92 27.09
N ARG A 628 -9.87 -45.50 27.78
CA ARG A 628 -8.78 -46.39 28.14
C ARG A 628 -9.03 -47.20 29.41
N TYR A 629 -9.71 -46.63 30.41
CA TYR A 629 -9.81 -47.24 31.74
C TYR A 629 -11.24 -47.54 32.20
N ALA A 630 -12.24 -46.74 31.80
CA ALA A 630 -13.61 -46.84 32.33
C ALA A 630 -14.57 -47.61 31.40
N GLN A 631 -14.14 -48.76 30.88
CA GLN A 631 -14.95 -49.60 29.98
C GLN A 631 -15.84 -50.60 30.72
N ARG A 632 -15.48 -50.98 31.96
CA ARG A 632 -16.18 -52.00 32.77
C ARG A 632 -16.97 -51.41 33.94
N PHE A 633 -16.73 -50.14 34.27
CA PHE A 633 -17.35 -49.40 35.38
C PHE A 633 -17.42 -47.92 35.01
N PRO A 634 -18.36 -47.14 35.56
CA PRO A 634 -18.44 -45.71 35.28
C PRO A 634 -17.22 -44.95 35.80
N LEU A 635 -16.83 -43.88 35.11
CA LEU A 635 -15.77 -42.97 35.55
C LEU A 635 -16.27 -42.10 36.72
N ALA A 636 -16.31 -42.67 37.92
CA ALA A 636 -16.84 -42.05 39.14
C ALA A 636 -15.80 -41.18 39.89
N ILE A 637 -15.15 -40.26 39.18
CA ILE A 637 -14.23 -39.29 39.78
C ILE A 637 -14.72 -37.85 39.62
N SER A 638 -14.31 -37.01 40.57
CA SER A 638 -14.25 -35.56 40.41
C SER A 638 -12.79 -35.15 40.50
N ALA A 639 -12.28 -34.49 39.47
CA ALA A 639 -10.93 -33.98 39.40
C ALA A 639 -10.92 -32.49 39.08
N HIS A 640 -9.96 -31.75 39.65
CA HIS A 640 -9.74 -30.33 39.34
C HIS A 640 -8.30 -30.17 38.88
N ILE A 641 -8.13 -29.46 37.76
CA ILE A 641 -6.85 -29.08 37.19
C ILE A 641 -6.73 -27.57 37.27
N ALA A 642 -5.55 -27.07 37.67
CA ALA A 642 -5.23 -25.65 37.71
C ALA A 642 -3.82 -25.40 37.17
N MET A 643 -3.67 -24.29 36.47
CA MET A 643 -2.39 -23.65 36.17
C MET A 643 -2.11 -22.60 37.26
N GLU A 644 -1.28 -22.95 38.23
CA GLU A 644 -1.03 -22.12 39.40
C GLU A 644 -0.38 -20.79 39.03
N GLN A 645 -0.82 -19.73 39.72
CA GLN A 645 -0.30 -18.35 39.55
C GLN A 645 -0.40 -17.83 38.11
N SER A 646 -1.35 -18.36 37.31
CA SER A 646 -1.73 -17.79 36.02
C SER A 646 -2.86 -16.77 36.19
N TYR A 647 -2.62 -15.52 35.74
CA TYR A 647 -3.59 -14.42 35.84
C TYR A 647 -4.03 -13.87 34.46
N GLY A 648 -3.50 -14.45 33.38
CA GLY A 648 -3.81 -14.05 32.00
C GLY A 648 -4.60 -15.12 31.26
N TYR A 649 -4.98 -14.80 30.02
CA TYR A 649 -5.60 -15.79 29.14
C TYR A 649 -4.63 -16.91 28.79
N ILE A 650 -5.14 -18.15 28.79
CA ILE A 650 -4.41 -19.34 28.38
C ILE A 650 -5.11 -19.93 27.16
N ASP A 651 -4.36 -20.19 26.09
CA ASP A 651 -4.85 -20.89 24.91
C ASP A 651 -3.84 -21.92 24.38
N GLY A 652 -4.32 -22.82 23.54
CA GLY A 652 -3.55 -23.96 23.01
C GLY A 652 -3.68 -25.23 23.85
N ASP A 653 -3.37 -26.37 23.23
CA ASP A 653 -3.48 -27.72 23.79
C ASP A 653 -2.12 -28.30 24.22
N SER A 654 -1.05 -27.49 24.20
CA SER A 654 0.31 -27.95 24.46
C SER A 654 0.62 -28.34 25.92
N ALA A 655 -0.33 -28.13 26.83
CA ALA A 655 -0.25 -28.54 28.23
C ALA A 655 -0.89 -29.92 28.50
N SER A 656 -1.70 -30.44 27.56
CA SER A 656 -2.58 -31.60 27.83
C SER A 656 -1.83 -32.88 28.18
N LEU A 657 -0.63 -33.13 27.63
CA LEU A 657 0.20 -34.26 28.07
C LEU A 657 0.62 -34.12 29.54
N GLY A 658 1.00 -32.91 29.97
CA GLY A 658 1.40 -32.62 31.35
C GLY A 658 0.23 -32.73 32.32
N GLU A 659 -0.91 -32.14 31.96
CA GLU A 659 -2.17 -32.23 32.70
C GLU A 659 -2.61 -33.68 32.91
N LEU A 660 -2.52 -34.51 31.86
CA LEU A 660 -2.86 -35.92 31.94
C LEU A 660 -1.94 -36.68 32.90
N CYS A 661 -0.63 -36.44 32.83
CA CYS A 661 0.33 -37.06 33.74
C CYS A 661 0.09 -36.61 35.19
N CYS A 662 -0.20 -35.33 35.39
CA CYS A 662 -0.53 -34.75 36.69
C CYS A 662 -1.79 -35.39 37.29
N LEU A 663 -2.84 -35.52 36.48
CA LEU A 663 -4.10 -36.14 36.83
C LEU A 663 -3.93 -37.61 37.21
N ILE A 664 -3.13 -38.37 36.45
CA ILE A 664 -2.80 -39.76 36.75
C ILE A 664 -2.03 -39.85 38.08
N SER A 665 -1.04 -38.99 38.31
CA SER A 665 -0.30 -38.92 39.58
C SER A 665 -1.22 -38.71 40.77
N ALA A 666 -2.14 -37.74 40.68
CA ALA A 666 -3.12 -37.46 41.72
C ALA A 666 -4.08 -38.64 41.94
N LEU A 667 -4.55 -39.27 40.86
CA LEU A 667 -5.48 -40.40 40.91
C LEU A 667 -4.89 -41.59 41.69
N ILE A 668 -3.70 -42.05 41.32
CA ILE A 668 -3.06 -43.23 41.93
C ILE A 668 -2.15 -42.92 43.12
N HIS A 669 -2.06 -41.65 43.52
CA HIS A 669 -1.22 -41.18 44.61
C HIS A 669 0.27 -41.56 44.44
N SER A 670 0.77 -41.46 43.21
CA SER A 670 2.17 -41.79 42.87
C SER A 670 2.92 -40.53 42.46
N PRO A 671 4.12 -40.27 43.01
CA PRO A 671 4.80 -39.00 42.82
C PRO A 671 5.47 -38.86 41.44
N ILE A 672 5.54 -37.62 40.94
CA ILE A 672 6.25 -37.20 39.73
C ILE A 672 7.57 -36.50 40.11
N GLU A 673 8.65 -36.81 39.39
CA GLU A 673 9.94 -36.12 39.44
C GLU A 673 9.80 -34.66 38.98
N GLN A 674 10.08 -33.70 39.87
CA GLN A 674 10.00 -32.26 39.58
C GLN A 674 11.26 -31.72 38.87
N SER A 675 12.27 -32.56 38.66
CA SER A 675 13.42 -32.22 37.82
C SER A 675 13.05 -32.10 36.33
N TYR A 676 11.88 -32.60 35.92
CA TYR A 676 11.42 -32.53 34.55
C TYR A 676 10.34 -31.45 34.36
N ALA A 677 10.41 -30.76 33.23
CA ALA A 677 9.27 -30.08 32.64
C ALA A 677 8.73 -30.85 31.44
N ILE A 678 7.47 -30.59 31.08
CA ILE A 678 6.79 -31.29 30.01
C ILE A 678 5.94 -30.36 29.16
N THR A 679 5.92 -30.62 27.85
CA THR A 679 4.97 -30.02 26.92
C THR A 679 4.59 -31.05 25.86
N GLY A 680 3.38 -30.94 25.32
CA GLY A 680 2.85 -31.81 24.30
C GLY A 680 1.34 -31.78 24.30
N SER A 681 0.75 -31.79 23.11
CA SER A 681 -0.66 -32.11 22.93
C SER A 681 -0.83 -33.63 22.96
N VAL A 682 -2.03 -34.10 23.31
CA VAL A 682 -2.36 -35.53 23.36
C VAL A 682 -3.75 -35.74 22.80
N ASN A 683 -3.94 -36.81 22.03
CA ASN A 683 -5.26 -37.20 21.53
C ASN A 683 -5.99 -38.19 22.46
N GLN A 684 -7.22 -38.55 22.14
CA GLN A 684 -8.05 -39.46 22.96
C GLN A 684 -7.50 -40.90 23.07
N TYR A 685 -6.49 -41.27 22.28
CA TYR A 685 -5.81 -42.58 22.35
C TYR A 685 -4.51 -42.53 23.18
N GLY A 686 -4.06 -41.34 23.56
CA GLY A 686 -2.82 -41.14 24.32
C GLY A 686 -1.60 -40.89 23.44
N GLU A 687 -1.78 -40.68 22.13
CA GLU A 687 -0.69 -40.35 21.21
C GLU A 687 -0.31 -38.87 21.36
N VAL A 688 1.00 -38.61 21.42
CA VAL A 688 1.54 -37.27 21.66
C VAL A 688 1.71 -36.53 20.32
N GLN A 689 1.24 -35.29 20.27
CA GLN A 689 1.15 -34.46 19.08
C GLN A 689 2.05 -33.24 19.18
N ALA A 690 2.44 -32.70 18.01
CA ALA A 690 3.35 -31.57 17.91
C ALA A 690 2.80 -30.30 18.57
N ILE A 691 3.71 -29.45 19.02
CA ILE A 691 3.42 -28.14 19.63
C ILE A 691 4.28 -27.05 18.97
N GLY A 692 3.88 -25.79 19.09
CA GLY A 692 4.70 -24.63 18.67
C GLY A 692 5.62 -24.12 19.79
N GLY A 693 6.66 -23.37 19.41
CA GLY A 693 7.59 -22.70 20.34
C GLY A 693 8.39 -23.66 21.22
N VAL A 694 8.77 -24.82 20.67
CA VAL A 694 9.46 -25.89 21.44
C VAL A 694 10.82 -25.42 21.97
N ASN A 695 11.53 -24.58 21.21
CA ASN A 695 12.85 -24.08 21.57
C ASN A 695 12.78 -23.17 22.79
N GLU A 696 11.88 -22.18 22.72
CA GLU A 696 11.62 -21.21 23.78
C GLU A 696 11.21 -21.91 25.07
N LYS A 697 10.32 -22.91 24.97
CA LYS A 697 9.87 -23.73 26.11
C LYS A 697 11.02 -24.45 26.79
N ILE A 698 11.88 -25.14 26.02
CA ILE A 698 13.02 -25.88 26.57
C ILE A 698 14.02 -24.90 27.22
N GLU A 699 14.35 -23.83 26.52
CA GLU A 699 15.31 -22.82 26.96
C GLU A 699 14.84 -22.10 28.23
N GLY A 700 13.53 -21.86 28.36
CA GLY A 700 12.93 -21.27 29.56
C GLY A 700 13.14 -22.11 30.81
N PHE A 701 12.86 -23.42 30.74
CA PHE A 701 13.09 -24.31 31.88
C PHE A 701 14.58 -24.55 32.15
N PHE A 702 15.39 -24.66 31.10
CA PHE A 702 16.84 -24.78 31.21
C PHE A 702 17.45 -23.58 31.94
N ARG A 703 17.04 -22.35 31.59
CA ARG A 703 17.54 -21.12 32.23
C ARG A 703 17.29 -21.15 33.74
N LEU A 704 16.09 -21.57 34.18
CA LEU A 704 15.76 -21.71 35.60
C LEU A 704 16.59 -22.78 36.30
N CYS A 705 16.72 -23.96 35.68
CA CYS A 705 17.56 -25.04 36.23
C CYS A 705 19.02 -24.63 36.34
N ALA A 706 19.56 -23.97 35.32
CA ALA A 706 20.94 -23.49 35.29
C ALA A 706 21.21 -22.47 36.39
N ALA A 707 20.33 -21.50 36.59
CA ALA A 707 20.47 -20.49 37.63
C ALA A 707 20.34 -21.05 39.06
N ARG A 708 19.57 -22.12 39.24
CA ARG A 708 19.48 -22.86 40.52
C ARG A 708 20.57 -23.93 40.71
N GLY A 709 21.40 -24.15 39.69
CA GLY A 709 22.43 -25.20 39.64
C GLY A 709 21.93 -26.48 38.95
N LEU A 710 22.65 -26.87 37.88
CA LEU A 710 22.40 -28.15 37.21
C LEU A 710 22.93 -29.31 38.07
N ASN A 711 22.12 -30.34 38.24
CA ASN A 711 22.46 -31.54 39.02
C ASN A 711 22.53 -32.82 38.17
N GLY A 712 22.29 -32.72 36.86
CA GLY A 712 22.32 -33.86 35.94
C GLY A 712 21.04 -34.69 35.89
N ASP A 713 20.03 -34.38 36.71
CA ASP A 713 18.72 -35.04 36.67
C ASP A 713 17.67 -34.23 35.92
N GLN A 714 17.94 -32.95 35.64
CA GLN A 714 16.95 -32.05 35.05
C GLN A 714 16.78 -32.27 33.54
N GLY A 715 15.57 -32.03 33.04
CA GLY A 715 15.32 -32.17 31.61
C GLY A 715 13.92 -31.77 31.16
N VAL A 716 13.66 -31.94 29.87
CA VAL A 716 12.34 -31.64 29.26
C VAL A 716 11.83 -32.83 28.46
N ILE A 717 10.54 -33.12 28.61
CA ILE A 717 9.80 -34.11 27.83
C ILE A 717 8.97 -33.36 26.78
N ILE A 718 9.15 -33.74 25.51
CA ILE A 718 8.51 -33.11 24.34
C ILE A 718 7.93 -34.15 23.38
N PRO A 719 7.06 -33.76 22.44
CA PRO A 719 6.61 -34.63 21.36
C PRO A 719 7.76 -35.09 20.46
N ALA A 720 7.75 -36.35 20.05
CA ALA A 720 8.73 -36.86 19.09
C ALA A 720 8.61 -36.22 17.70
N SER A 721 7.41 -35.76 17.33
CA SER A 721 7.15 -34.99 16.10
C SER A 721 7.89 -33.65 16.08
N ASN A 722 8.22 -33.08 17.23
CA ASN A 722 8.97 -31.82 17.32
C ASN A 722 10.49 -31.97 17.20
N ARG A 723 11.02 -33.18 17.00
CA ARG A 723 12.47 -33.40 16.95
C ARG A 723 13.16 -32.54 15.90
N LEU A 724 12.58 -32.41 14.71
CA LEU A 724 13.14 -31.58 13.63
C LEU A 724 13.02 -30.08 13.90
N ASN A 725 12.19 -29.67 14.86
CA ASN A 725 12.01 -28.27 15.24
C ASN A 725 13.03 -27.78 16.29
N LEU A 726 13.95 -28.65 16.73
CA LEU A 726 14.94 -28.30 17.75
C LEU A 726 16.12 -27.51 17.15
N ILE A 727 16.15 -26.20 17.40
CA ILE A 727 17.28 -25.31 17.10
C ILE A 727 17.66 -24.59 18.40
N LEU A 728 18.12 -25.38 19.37
CA LEU A 728 18.40 -24.90 20.72
C LEU A 728 19.69 -24.09 20.80
N ASN A 729 19.73 -23.15 21.74
CA ASN A 729 20.91 -22.39 22.09
C ASN A 729 22.08 -23.31 22.53
N ASP A 730 23.30 -22.90 22.19
CA ASP A 730 24.53 -23.67 22.43
C ASP A 730 24.74 -24.03 23.92
N ASN A 731 24.21 -23.23 24.85
CA ASN A 731 24.24 -23.54 26.28
C ASN A 731 23.46 -24.82 26.63
N VAL A 732 22.28 -25.02 26.02
CA VAL A 732 21.47 -26.22 26.22
C VAL A 732 22.16 -27.43 25.57
N VAL A 733 22.64 -27.26 24.34
CA VAL A 733 23.34 -28.32 23.60
C VAL A 733 24.57 -28.81 24.37
N ARG A 734 25.38 -27.89 24.89
CA ARG A 734 26.56 -28.21 25.72
C ARG A 734 26.18 -28.92 27.03
N ALA A 735 25.12 -28.46 27.70
CA ALA A 735 24.66 -29.10 28.94
C ALA A 735 24.17 -30.55 28.70
N VAL A 736 23.47 -30.79 27.58
CA VAL A 736 23.06 -32.16 27.20
C VAL A 736 24.27 -33.02 26.81
N ALA A 737 25.23 -32.46 26.06
CA ALA A 737 26.46 -33.17 25.72
C ALA A 737 27.27 -33.58 26.96
N ALA A 738 27.28 -32.72 27.99
CA ALA A 738 27.93 -32.99 29.27
C ALA A 738 27.12 -33.93 30.19
N GLY A 739 25.88 -34.30 29.83
CA GLY A 739 24.98 -35.10 30.66
C GLY A 739 24.38 -34.34 31.85
N ASN A 740 24.47 -33.01 31.87
CA ASN A 740 23.97 -32.15 32.94
C ASN A 740 22.49 -31.77 32.77
N PHE A 741 21.91 -32.02 31.59
CA PHE A 741 20.51 -31.78 31.26
C PHE A 741 20.04 -32.80 30.22
N HIS A 742 18.74 -33.14 30.19
CA HIS A 742 18.22 -34.19 29.31
C HIS A 742 17.02 -33.72 28.48
N ILE A 743 16.91 -34.20 27.25
CA ILE A 743 15.73 -33.97 26.40
C ILE A 743 15.17 -35.33 25.96
N HIS A 744 13.88 -35.52 26.20
CA HIS A 744 13.17 -36.75 25.88
C HIS A 744 12.06 -36.48 24.87
N CYS A 745 12.12 -37.17 23.73
CA CYS A 745 11.05 -37.21 22.74
C CYS A 745 10.15 -38.42 23.02
N VAL A 746 8.85 -38.18 23.17
CA VAL A 746 7.84 -39.23 23.40
C VAL A 746 6.78 -39.24 22.30
N THR A 747 6.27 -40.43 21.98
CA THR A 747 5.17 -40.64 21.01
C THR A 747 3.85 -40.97 21.69
N HIS A 748 3.87 -41.39 22.96
CA HIS A 748 2.67 -41.81 23.69
C HIS A 748 2.79 -41.48 25.19
N VAL A 749 1.67 -41.17 25.84
CA VAL A 749 1.60 -40.77 27.27
C VAL A 749 2.28 -41.77 28.22
N ASP A 750 2.17 -43.07 27.95
CA ASP A 750 2.85 -44.13 28.71
C ASP A 750 4.36 -43.84 28.86
N GLN A 751 5.04 -43.38 27.80
CA GLN A 751 6.48 -43.09 27.86
C GLN A 751 6.79 -41.89 28.77
N ALA A 752 5.94 -40.86 28.75
CA ALA A 752 6.08 -39.71 29.64
C ALA A 752 5.90 -40.12 31.11
N ILE A 753 4.90 -40.95 31.40
CA ILE A 753 4.66 -41.51 32.73
C ILE A 753 5.87 -42.34 33.21
N GLU A 754 6.45 -43.17 32.33
CA GLU A 754 7.63 -43.98 32.71
C GLU A 754 8.82 -43.12 33.12
N ILE A 755 9.05 -41.99 32.44
CA ILE A 755 10.10 -41.03 32.77
C ILE A 755 9.79 -40.31 34.08
N LEU A 756 8.58 -39.73 34.18
CA LEU A 756 8.16 -38.89 35.30
C LEU A 756 8.01 -39.64 36.62
N MET A 757 7.57 -40.90 36.59
CA MET A 757 7.34 -41.70 37.80
C MET A 757 8.45 -42.72 38.08
N LYS A 758 9.38 -42.95 37.14
CA LYS A 758 10.39 -44.01 37.19
C LYS A 758 9.79 -45.41 37.43
N ARG A 759 8.62 -45.67 36.86
CA ARG A 759 7.85 -46.93 36.96
C ARG A 759 7.39 -47.37 35.58
N LYS A 760 7.25 -48.68 35.36
CA LYS A 760 6.67 -49.21 34.11
C LYS A 760 5.21 -48.79 33.96
N ALA A 761 4.82 -48.28 32.79
CA ALA A 761 3.43 -47.91 32.52
C ALA A 761 2.53 -49.15 32.45
N GLY A 762 3.02 -50.23 31.84
CA GLY A 762 2.30 -51.50 31.66
C GLY A 762 1.40 -51.47 30.43
N LYS A 763 1.49 -52.50 29.58
CA LYS A 763 0.70 -52.63 28.35
C LYS A 763 -0.49 -53.56 28.58
N MET A 764 -1.62 -53.22 27.97
CA MET A 764 -2.81 -54.07 27.98
C MET A 764 -2.50 -55.42 27.32
N ASN A 765 -2.88 -56.51 27.97
CA ASN A 765 -2.75 -57.86 27.41
C ASN A 765 -3.91 -58.22 26.47
N SER A 766 -3.86 -59.39 25.84
CA SER A 766 -4.92 -59.87 24.92
C SER A 766 -6.29 -60.07 25.58
N LYS A 767 -6.38 -60.08 26.91
CA LYS A 767 -7.63 -60.16 27.68
C LYS A 767 -8.18 -58.78 28.08
N GLY A 768 -7.54 -57.70 27.64
CA GLY A 768 -7.94 -56.34 27.98
C GLY A 768 -7.55 -55.90 29.38
N GLU A 769 -6.55 -56.54 30.00
CA GLU A 769 -6.12 -56.27 31.38
C GLU A 769 -4.72 -55.68 31.42
N PHE A 770 -4.49 -54.76 32.35
CA PHE A 770 -3.18 -54.18 32.61
C PHE A 770 -2.43 -54.97 33.71
N PRO A 771 -1.09 -55.13 33.63
CA PRO A 771 -0.31 -55.85 34.63
C PRO A 771 -0.41 -55.21 36.03
N ALA A 772 -0.57 -56.02 37.07
CA ALA A 772 -0.52 -55.55 38.45
C ALA A 772 0.85 -54.92 38.78
N GLY A 773 0.87 -53.86 39.58
CA GLY A 773 2.07 -53.11 39.96
C GLY A 773 2.61 -52.17 38.88
N SER A 774 2.01 -52.16 37.69
CA SER A 774 2.24 -51.13 36.67
C SER A 774 1.36 -49.90 36.91
N VAL A 775 1.74 -48.74 36.38
CA VAL A 775 0.95 -47.50 36.55
C VAL A 775 -0.48 -47.69 36.00
N ASN A 776 -0.63 -48.26 34.81
CA ASN A 776 -1.95 -48.51 34.22
C ASN A 776 -2.78 -49.53 35.01
N GLY A 777 -2.13 -50.52 35.65
CA GLY A 777 -2.80 -51.45 36.57
C GLY A 777 -3.32 -50.75 37.83
N ASP A 778 -2.51 -49.86 38.42
CA ASP A 778 -2.90 -49.09 39.61
C ASP A 778 -4.05 -48.11 39.31
N ILE A 779 -4.08 -47.52 38.10
CA ILE A 779 -5.18 -46.65 37.65
C ILE A 779 -6.51 -47.43 37.67
N ILE A 780 -6.55 -48.61 37.04
CA ILE A 780 -7.75 -49.45 37.01
C ILE A 780 -8.18 -49.83 38.42
N ALA A 781 -7.26 -50.33 39.25
CA ALA A 781 -7.56 -50.77 40.61
C ALA A 781 -8.13 -49.61 41.45
N ARG A 782 -7.59 -48.40 41.28
CA ARG A 782 -8.07 -47.21 41.99
C ARG A 782 -9.44 -46.77 41.52
N LEU A 783 -9.68 -46.71 40.20
CA LEU A 783 -10.98 -46.31 39.66
C LEU A 783 -12.08 -47.31 40.02
N GLU A 784 -11.80 -48.61 39.98
CA GLU A 784 -12.73 -49.66 40.40
C GLU A 784 -13.07 -49.54 41.89
N ALA A 785 -12.07 -49.27 42.74
CA ALA A 785 -12.28 -49.05 44.17
C ALA A 785 -13.18 -47.83 44.43
N ILE A 786 -13.00 -46.73 43.68
CA ILE A 786 -13.84 -45.53 43.77
C ILE A 786 -15.27 -45.82 43.30
N ALA A 787 -15.45 -46.51 42.18
CA ALA A 787 -16.77 -46.87 41.64
C ALA A 787 -17.59 -47.70 42.65
N ARG A 788 -16.96 -48.69 43.30
CA ARG A 788 -17.58 -49.51 44.35
C ARG A 788 -18.01 -48.71 45.59
N MET A 789 -17.33 -47.60 45.90
CA MET A 789 -17.75 -46.71 47.01
C MET A 789 -19.03 -45.95 46.66
N GLY A 790 -19.26 -45.65 45.38
CA GLY A 790 -20.48 -44.99 44.89
C GLY A 790 -21.71 -45.92 44.93
N GLU A 791 -21.54 -47.19 44.57
CA GLU A 791 -22.61 -48.20 44.60
C GLU A 791 -23.14 -48.44 46.02
N LYS A 792 -22.24 -48.53 47.02
CA LYS A 792 -22.63 -48.69 48.44
C LYS A 792 -23.44 -47.51 49.00
N ARG A 793 -23.29 -46.31 48.43
CA ARG A 793 -24.02 -45.10 48.82
C ARG A 793 -25.41 -44.97 48.19
N GLN A 794 -25.73 -45.76 47.15
CA GLN A 794 -27.05 -45.80 46.53
C GLN A 794 -27.92 -46.94 47.06
N SER A 795 -27.31 -47.94 47.70
CA SER A 795 -27.99 -49.08 48.33
C SER A 795 -28.40 -48.84 49.79
N ASP A 796 -27.88 -47.79 50.41
CA ASP A 796 -28.31 -47.22 51.70
C ASP A 796 -29.16 -45.97 51.45
#